data_AF-A0A2M7CYM0-F1
#
_entry.id   AF-A0A2M7CYM0-F1
#
_cell.length_a   1.000
_cell.length_b   1.000
_cell.length_c   1.000
_cell.angle_alpha   90.00
_cell.angle_beta   90.00
_cell.angle_gamma   90.00
#
_symmetry.space_group_name_H-M   'P 1'
#
loop_
_entity.id
_entity.type
_entity.pdbx_description
1 polymer ?
#
loop_
_entity_poly.entity_id
_entity_poly.type
_entity_poly.pdbx_seq_one_letter_code
_entity_poly.pdbx_strand_id
1 'polypeptide(L)'
;MQISKTIFESAKDVAASWQSEIDKSRESSEKKFHEIMKRMLKNPMNKIFLIELLDQSFRAHNSKRIANQLEYIFSKYKGTDIFSDFEELLVWSFRHIGIYMPDTSVELFIKYLRQDISDIVIKGEDYALNKHLKKRRKEHTRVNINIIGEMVLGEGEAEARIEKYIKALQNPHIDYISIKISTIFSQVTPVAHTWSVGEISTRLERIYSAAMQNTFIHNGKEEYKFVNLDMEEYRDINITIDAFMQTLSQKKFYSLEAGIVLQAYLPDTLENLKKLVTWAKKRINKGGVPIKIRLVKGANQEMELTESSLRNWPCVTYLSKRETDANFKILMDYLIAEDVAPYVHVGIASHNLFEHAVAMLLARERCVEKYCSAEMLEGMSETAYHVLKKEGLNVILYAPIATKETFTNAIAYLVRRFDENTAEENFLRHSFGLSVNSPAWKTVLESYDASIEVLPQISLTPFRTQDRKTELFPAEVETENYIFKNESDTDFALPQNREWAEALRDKWKNISHSGGYHASVVIGGELIRTSENVEVRDKSQYNEKVIVGTYVKASSSDLNEAVAVAKADVDGWRKRTTSQRQKVLMAVAQEFQKSRGDLIGIAAAEVGKVFSETDVEVSEAIDFLNFYPYSVQKLEALEGVCAEGKGVGLVVSPWNFPIAIPTGGIAAALAAGNTVLIKPSSDAVLCAYRVCQCFWDAGVSKNTLQFVPCSGAMAGKHLITNSDIDFVIFTGGETTAKEMILSRPDIHLSAETGGKDATIVTALADRDQAVKNIVASAFNNSGQKCSATSLVVLEREVYEDKNFKKMLVDAASSLNVGSVWELQNRIGSLVDFPSGNLKKALGSLDEGEEWALEPSYADKNPYMLKPAIRWGTSRGDFCHMNELFGPVLSVMCAKNLEDAIDIVNETGYGLTSGLESLDAREQKIFKERLRAGNLYINRMTTGAIVIRQPFGGMGKSAIGSGKKAGGFNYISQFMNLRFEDKSSTNLYAKKLKPLLDEEDKVAHSLEKTLRLTADFSHWLAEHFNKEHDYSNIRGESNVIRYIGVKSVLLRFEEEDILYEMLASIAAVKMVGARVYVSIPHNPQSEALLYLQEKKSFLLEREDSFALEDATALCKAMQSVERIRFLQPPDVSLYEAVAEHTLYIATEPFIEHGRIELMHYFIEQSISDSYHRYGNLGLRGLVEKGEN
;
A
#
# COMPACT_ATOMS: atom_id res chain seq x y z
N MET A 1 31.96 22.88 -14.40
CA MET A 1 30.92 23.84 -14.80
C MET A 1 31.60 25.06 -15.38
N GLN A 2 31.18 25.53 -16.56
CA GLN A 2 31.86 26.60 -17.30
C GLN A 2 30.94 27.78 -17.69
N ILE A 3 29.70 27.83 -17.22
CA ILE A 3 28.82 28.98 -17.51
C ILE A 3 29.36 30.23 -16.81
N SER A 4 29.68 31.28 -17.58
CA SER A 4 30.21 32.53 -17.05
C SER A 4 29.11 33.33 -16.32
N LYS A 5 29.50 34.11 -15.30
CA LYS A 5 28.57 35.07 -14.65
C LYS A 5 27.96 36.05 -15.66
N THR A 6 28.72 36.41 -16.69
CA THR A 6 28.26 37.30 -17.78
C THR A 6 27.09 36.69 -18.56
N ILE A 7 27.09 35.39 -18.84
CA ILE A 7 25.95 34.71 -19.48
C ILE A 7 24.72 34.76 -18.58
N PHE A 8 24.87 34.49 -17.28
CA PHE A 8 23.73 34.55 -16.36
C PHE A 8 23.12 35.96 -16.28
N GLU A 9 23.94 37.00 -16.19
CA GLU A 9 23.42 38.38 -16.19
C GLU A 9 22.79 38.75 -17.55
N SER A 10 23.43 38.39 -18.66
CA SER A 10 22.89 38.66 -20.00
C SER A 10 21.57 37.92 -20.27
N ALA A 11 21.39 36.73 -19.69
CA ALA A 11 20.15 35.97 -19.80
C ALA A 11 18.98 36.68 -19.13
N LYS A 12 19.20 37.48 -18.08
CA LYS A 12 18.16 38.30 -17.45
C LYS A 12 17.64 39.36 -18.42
N ASP A 13 18.54 40.03 -19.12
CA ASP A 13 18.19 41.07 -20.10
C ASP A 13 17.44 40.48 -21.29
N VAL A 14 17.91 39.35 -21.81
CA VAL A 14 17.25 38.61 -22.90
C VAL A 14 15.84 38.16 -22.48
N ALA A 15 15.72 37.54 -21.30
CA ALA A 15 14.41 37.09 -20.79
C ALA A 15 13.45 38.27 -20.56
N ALA A 16 13.95 39.41 -20.05
CA ALA A 16 13.15 40.63 -19.88
C ALA A 16 12.67 41.20 -21.23
N SER A 17 13.53 41.19 -22.25
CA SER A 17 13.16 41.58 -23.61
C SER A 17 12.06 40.68 -24.18
N TRP A 18 12.25 39.35 -24.09
CA TRP A 18 11.25 38.38 -24.53
C TRP A 18 9.92 38.55 -23.81
N GLN A 19 9.95 38.68 -22.48
CA GLN A 19 8.74 38.87 -21.69
C GLN A 19 8.02 40.18 -22.06
N SER A 20 8.77 41.25 -22.33
CA SER A 20 8.21 42.54 -22.77
C SER A 20 7.54 42.43 -24.14
N GLU A 21 8.09 41.63 -25.06
CA GLU A 21 7.46 41.36 -26.35
C GLU A 21 6.19 40.52 -26.15
N ILE A 22 6.27 39.45 -25.34
CA ILE A 22 5.13 38.57 -25.02
C ILE A 22 3.96 39.35 -24.42
N ASP A 23 4.22 40.31 -23.55
CA ASP A 23 3.15 41.10 -22.93
C ASP A 23 2.47 42.05 -23.92
N LYS A 24 3.21 42.56 -24.92
CA LYS A 24 2.68 43.45 -25.96
C LYS A 24 1.87 42.72 -27.04
N SER A 25 2.28 41.51 -27.42
CA SER A 25 1.72 40.76 -28.55
C SER A 25 0.74 39.66 -28.16
N ARG A 26 0.36 39.56 -26.87
CA ARG A 26 -0.51 38.49 -26.35
C ARG A 26 -1.84 38.37 -27.10
N GLU A 27 -2.10 37.18 -27.63
CA GLU A 27 -3.32 36.86 -28.39
C GLU A 27 -4.59 36.88 -27.49
N SER A 28 -5.76 37.03 -28.11
CA SER A 28 -7.05 37.04 -27.39
C SER A 28 -7.44 35.67 -26.81
N SER A 29 -7.08 34.57 -27.49
CA SER A 29 -7.22 33.18 -27.04
C SER A 29 -6.42 32.92 -25.76
N GLU A 30 -5.15 33.34 -25.71
CA GLU A 30 -4.31 33.23 -24.52
C GLU A 30 -4.86 34.04 -23.34
N LYS A 31 -5.47 35.21 -23.57
CA LYS A 31 -6.09 36.01 -22.51
C LYS A 31 -7.22 35.25 -21.80
N LYS A 32 -8.04 34.52 -22.55
CA LYS A 32 -9.12 33.70 -21.97
C LYS A 32 -8.56 32.59 -21.06
N PHE A 33 -7.58 31.83 -21.56
CA PHE A 33 -6.92 30.79 -20.76
C PHE A 33 -6.23 31.36 -19.52
N HIS A 34 -5.57 32.52 -19.66
CA HIS A 34 -4.94 33.22 -18.53
C HIS A 34 -5.95 33.64 -17.45
N GLU A 35 -7.15 34.08 -17.83
CA GLU A 35 -8.20 34.42 -16.86
C GLU A 35 -8.64 33.20 -16.05
N ILE A 36 -8.81 32.05 -16.70
CA ILE A 36 -9.14 30.78 -16.03
C ILE A 36 -8.02 30.40 -15.05
N MET A 37 -6.76 30.42 -15.51
CA MET A 37 -5.60 30.11 -14.67
C MET A 37 -5.45 31.08 -13.50
N LYS A 38 -5.69 32.38 -13.70
CA LYS A 38 -5.68 33.38 -12.63
C LYS A 38 -6.75 33.12 -11.58
N ARG A 39 -7.98 32.80 -11.98
CA ARG A 39 -9.06 32.45 -11.03
C ARG A 39 -8.73 31.18 -10.25
N MET A 40 -8.18 30.17 -10.93
CA MET A 40 -7.75 28.93 -10.26
C MET A 40 -6.60 29.17 -9.26
N LEU A 41 -5.64 30.03 -9.59
CA LEU A 41 -4.48 30.34 -8.74
C LEU A 41 -4.79 31.30 -7.58
N LYS A 42 -5.89 32.04 -7.66
CA LYS A 42 -6.29 33.01 -6.63
C LYS A 42 -6.68 32.37 -5.31
N ASN A 43 -7.30 31.19 -5.36
CA ASN A 43 -7.73 30.44 -4.19
C ASN A 43 -7.33 28.96 -4.33
N PRO A 44 -6.54 28.38 -3.41
CA PRO A 44 -6.17 26.96 -3.46
C PRO A 44 -7.37 26.00 -3.56
N MET A 45 -8.53 26.38 -3.02
CA MET A 45 -9.77 25.60 -3.14
C MET A 45 -10.28 25.48 -4.57
N ASN A 46 -10.06 26.49 -5.43
CA ASN A 46 -10.49 26.46 -6.83
C ASN A 46 -9.73 25.39 -7.62
N LYS A 47 -8.44 25.20 -7.32
CA LYS A 47 -7.61 24.14 -7.90
C LYS A 47 -8.14 22.76 -7.53
N ILE A 48 -8.40 22.53 -6.24
CA ILE A 48 -8.86 21.23 -5.74
C ILE A 48 -10.25 20.91 -6.30
N PHE A 49 -11.14 21.89 -6.33
CA PHE A 49 -12.44 21.78 -6.97
C PHE A 49 -12.32 21.32 -8.42
N LEU A 50 -11.47 21.96 -9.23
CA LEU A 50 -11.31 21.59 -10.65
C LEU A 50 -10.74 20.18 -10.81
N ILE A 51 -9.77 19.81 -9.97
CA ILE A 51 -9.19 18.46 -9.97
C ILE A 51 -10.26 17.42 -9.65
N GLU A 52 -11.02 17.58 -8.56
CA GLU A 52 -12.08 16.65 -8.19
C GLU A 52 -13.21 16.61 -9.22
N LEU A 53 -13.61 17.78 -9.76
CA LEU A 53 -14.64 17.89 -10.78
C LEU A 53 -14.26 17.08 -12.02
N LEU A 54 -13.04 17.23 -12.52
CA LEU A 54 -12.61 16.51 -13.70
C LEU A 54 -12.42 15.01 -13.38
N ASP A 55 -11.75 14.68 -12.27
CA ASP A 55 -11.35 13.29 -11.96
C ASP A 55 -12.53 12.41 -11.54
N GLN A 56 -13.51 12.94 -10.81
CA GLN A 56 -14.56 12.14 -10.18
C GLN A 56 -15.88 12.13 -10.96
N SER A 57 -16.20 13.19 -11.71
CA SER A 57 -17.55 13.35 -12.25
C SER A 57 -17.88 12.41 -13.40
N PHE A 58 -16.88 11.95 -14.17
CA PHE A 58 -17.08 11.25 -15.44
C PHE A 58 -16.68 9.78 -15.41
N ARG A 59 -16.69 9.16 -14.22
CA ARG A 59 -16.29 7.75 -14.05
C ARG A 59 -17.41 6.75 -14.37
N ALA A 60 -18.66 7.17 -14.17
CA ALA A 60 -19.84 6.39 -14.54
C ALA A 60 -20.26 6.65 -15.99
N HIS A 61 -20.95 5.70 -16.61
CA HIS A 61 -21.63 5.86 -17.91
C HIS A 61 -23.07 6.34 -17.73
N ASN A 62 -23.68 6.08 -16.58
CA ASN A 62 -25.03 6.53 -16.29
C ASN A 62 -25.09 8.06 -16.04
N SER A 63 -25.76 8.80 -16.93
CA SER A 63 -25.89 10.27 -16.84
C SER A 63 -26.48 10.74 -15.51
N LYS A 64 -27.41 9.98 -14.91
CA LYS A 64 -28.00 10.33 -13.60
C LYS A 64 -26.97 10.21 -12.47
N ARG A 65 -26.09 9.20 -12.53
CA ARG A 65 -24.97 9.04 -11.59
C ARG A 65 -23.96 10.18 -11.74
N ILE A 66 -23.60 10.52 -12.97
CA ILE A 66 -22.74 11.67 -13.29
C ILE A 66 -23.35 12.97 -12.77
N ALA A 67 -24.62 13.23 -13.05
CA ALA A 67 -25.30 14.45 -12.63
C ALA A 67 -25.38 14.58 -11.10
N ASN A 68 -25.60 13.46 -10.40
CA ASN A 68 -25.57 13.43 -8.93
C ASN A 68 -24.17 13.72 -8.37
N GLN A 69 -23.12 13.20 -9.00
CA GLN A 69 -21.74 13.49 -8.57
C GLN A 69 -21.36 14.96 -8.86
N LEU A 70 -21.73 15.48 -10.03
CA LEU A 70 -21.55 16.90 -10.37
C LEU A 70 -22.24 17.81 -9.35
N GLU A 71 -23.51 17.52 -9.01
CA GLU A 71 -24.23 18.27 -7.98
C GLU A 71 -23.51 18.23 -6.64
N TYR A 72 -23.07 17.05 -6.21
CA TYR A 72 -22.37 16.88 -4.93
C TYR A 72 -21.10 17.73 -4.89
N ILE A 73 -20.30 17.71 -5.95
CA ILE A 73 -19.08 18.52 -6.04
C ILE A 73 -19.41 20.02 -6.08
N PHE A 74 -20.39 20.46 -6.87
CA PHE A 74 -20.82 21.87 -6.87
C PHE A 74 -21.36 22.34 -5.51
N SER A 75 -22.01 21.45 -4.77
CA SER A 75 -22.51 21.72 -3.42
C SER A 75 -21.37 21.77 -2.39
N LYS A 76 -20.41 20.84 -2.48
CA LYS A 76 -19.21 20.80 -1.63
C LYS A 76 -18.36 22.07 -1.75
N TYR A 77 -18.27 22.65 -2.96
CA TYR A 77 -17.48 23.84 -3.25
C TYR A 77 -18.32 25.10 -3.53
N LYS A 78 -19.50 25.19 -2.92
CA LYS A 78 -20.37 26.36 -3.07
C LYS A 78 -19.66 27.64 -2.58
N GLY A 79 -19.62 28.68 -3.41
CA GLY A 79 -18.98 29.95 -3.09
C GLY A 79 -17.53 30.09 -3.58
N THR A 80 -17.05 29.13 -4.39
CA THR A 80 -15.80 29.30 -5.15
C THR A 80 -15.96 30.34 -6.25
N ASP A 81 -14.94 31.19 -6.46
CA ASP A 81 -14.94 32.29 -7.43
C ASP A 81 -14.28 31.90 -8.78
N ILE A 82 -14.40 30.61 -9.15
CA ILE A 82 -13.76 30.04 -10.36
C ILE A 82 -14.54 30.37 -11.65
N PHE A 83 -15.86 30.47 -11.56
CA PHE A 83 -16.74 30.65 -12.71
C PHE A 83 -16.90 32.13 -13.09
N SER A 84 -17.05 32.40 -14.38
CA SER A 84 -17.55 33.68 -14.91
C SER A 84 -19.06 33.79 -14.69
N ASP A 85 -19.63 34.99 -14.75
CA ASP A 85 -21.08 35.23 -14.64
C ASP A 85 -21.91 34.32 -15.57
N PHE A 86 -21.40 34.03 -16.77
CA PHE A 86 -22.03 33.11 -17.71
C PHE A 86 -21.93 31.65 -17.26
N GLU A 87 -20.76 31.21 -16.80
CA GLU A 87 -20.57 29.86 -16.28
C GLU A 87 -21.34 29.64 -14.97
N GLU A 88 -21.46 30.65 -14.11
CA GLU A 88 -22.32 30.61 -12.92
C GLU A 88 -23.78 30.40 -13.31
N LEU A 89 -24.27 31.10 -14.35
CA LEU A 89 -25.61 30.88 -14.88
C LEU A 89 -25.77 29.45 -15.44
N LEU A 90 -24.74 28.90 -16.10
CA LEU A 90 -24.75 27.52 -16.59
C LEU A 90 -24.77 26.51 -15.45
N VAL A 91 -23.94 26.68 -14.41
CA VAL A 91 -23.92 25.83 -13.21
C VAL A 91 -25.24 25.93 -12.46
N TRP A 92 -25.78 27.14 -12.31
CA TRP A 92 -27.11 27.35 -11.73
C TRP A 92 -28.19 26.62 -12.53
N SER A 93 -28.18 26.77 -13.86
CA SER A 93 -29.14 26.11 -14.75
C SER A 93 -29.01 24.59 -14.68
N PHE A 94 -27.79 24.07 -14.64
CA PHE A 94 -27.52 22.65 -14.46
C PHE A 94 -28.11 22.14 -13.15
N ARG A 95 -27.84 22.83 -12.03
CA ARG A 95 -28.29 22.41 -10.68
C ARG A 95 -29.80 22.50 -10.47
N HIS A 96 -30.48 23.44 -11.11
CA HIS A 96 -31.93 23.63 -10.90
C HIS A 96 -32.80 22.95 -11.98
N ILE A 97 -32.28 22.79 -13.20
CA ILE A 97 -33.02 22.27 -14.35
C ILE A 97 -32.34 21.01 -14.90
N GLY A 98 -31.02 21.09 -15.15
CA GLY A 98 -30.23 20.04 -15.80
C GLY A 98 -30.22 18.68 -15.08
N ILE A 99 -30.32 18.66 -13.74
CA ILE A 99 -30.37 17.41 -12.95
C ILE A 99 -31.61 16.57 -13.27
N TYR A 100 -32.72 17.20 -13.68
CA TYR A 100 -33.94 16.50 -14.07
C TYR A 100 -33.92 16.00 -15.53
N MET A 101 -32.92 16.44 -16.32
CA MET A 101 -32.70 16.03 -17.71
C MET A 101 -31.22 15.61 -17.92
N PRO A 102 -30.74 14.59 -17.19
CA PRO A 102 -29.31 14.29 -17.07
C PRO A 102 -28.64 13.90 -18.39
N ASP A 103 -29.31 13.16 -19.28
CA ASP A 103 -28.71 12.72 -20.54
C ASP A 103 -28.31 13.90 -21.43
N THR A 104 -29.15 14.92 -21.50
CA THR A 104 -28.86 16.13 -22.30
C THR A 104 -27.87 17.05 -21.58
N SER A 105 -28.05 17.26 -20.27
CA SER A 105 -27.23 18.22 -19.53
C SER A 105 -25.77 17.76 -19.38
N VAL A 106 -25.54 16.47 -19.14
CA VAL A 106 -24.20 15.89 -19.05
C VAL A 106 -23.49 15.92 -20.40
N GLU A 107 -24.17 15.56 -21.50
CA GLU A 107 -23.55 15.61 -22.83
C GLU A 107 -23.12 17.04 -23.21
N LEU A 108 -23.97 18.03 -22.94
CA LEU A 108 -23.64 19.44 -23.15
C LEU A 108 -22.43 19.87 -22.31
N PHE A 109 -22.36 19.43 -21.05
CA PHE A 109 -21.24 19.73 -20.15
C PHE A 109 -19.92 19.12 -20.64
N ILE A 110 -19.91 17.85 -21.04
CA ILE A 110 -18.73 17.18 -21.60
C ILE A 110 -18.27 17.89 -22.89
N LYS A 111 -19.21 18.24 -23.77
CA LYS A 111 -18.91 18.94 -25.02
C LYS A 111 -18.28 20.31 -24.75
N TYR A 112 -18.81 21.05 -23.77
CA TYR A 112 -18.26 22.33 -23.35
C TYR A 112 -16.84 22.17 -22.82
N LEU A 113 -16.61 21.27 -21.86
CA LEU A 113 -15.27 21.01 -21.31
C LEU A 113 -14.27 20.63 -22.39
N ARG A 114 -14.62 19.68 -23.27
CA ARG A 114 -13.75 19.22 -24.35
C ARG A 114 -13.41 20.32 -25.35
N GLN A 115 -14.28 21.31 -25.51
CA GLN A 115 -13.99 22.48 -26.34
C GLN A 115 -13.08 23.46 -25.60
N ASP A 116 -13.31 23.68 -24.31
CA ASP A 116 -12.57 24.65 -23.51
C ASP A 116 -11.10 24.27 -23.30
N ILE A 117 -10.79 22.97 -23.20
CA ILE A 117 -9.42 22.47 -23.03
C ILE A 117 -8.71 22.05 -24.34
N SER A 118 -9.36 22.26 -25.50
CA SER A 118 -8.87 21.73 -26.78
C SER A 118 -7.58 22.37 -27.30
N ASP A 119 -7.18 23.50 -26.74
CA ASP A 119 -5.89 24.15 -27.02
C ASP A 119 -4.74 23.43 -26.31
N ILE A 120 -4.98 22.76 -25.17
CA ILE A 120 -3.97 22.04 -24.38
C ILE A 120 -3.92 20.55 -24.76
N VAL A 121 -5.09 19.93 -24.93
CA VAL A 121 -5.22 18.53 -25.38
C VAL A 121 -5.81 18.52 -26.77
N ILE A 122 -4.98 18.21 -27.76
CA ILE A 122 -5.42 18.20 -29.15
C ILE A 122 -6.39 17.04 -29.35
N LYS A 123 -7.46 17.34 -30.09
CA LYS A 123 -8.42 16.33 -30.57
C LYS A 123 -7.69 15.27 -31.42
N GLY A 124 -7.68 14.04 -30.91
CA GLY A 124 -6.98 12.91 -31.51
C GLY A 124 -7.65 12.34 -32.77
N GLU A 125 -8.84 12.82 -33.14
CA GLU A 125 -9.49 12.40 -34.39
C GLU A 125 -8.68 12.82 -35.62
N ASP A 126 -8.47 11.90 -36.56
CA ASP A 126 -7.57 12.05 -37.71
C ASP A 126 -7.74 13.39 -38.45
N TYR A 127 -8.98 13.82 -38.72
CA TYR A 127 -9.23 15.08 -39.41
C TYR A 127 -8.75 16.30 -38.62
N ALA A 128 -9.08 16.36 -37.32
CA ALA A 128 -8.72 17.48 -36.45
C ALA A 128 -7.21 17.52 -36.20
N LEU A 129 -6.62 16.36 -35.89
CA LEU A 129 -5.18 16.21 -35.69
C LEU A 129 -4.39 16.60 -36.95
N ASN A 130 -4.76 16.06 -38.12
CA ASN A 130 -4.06 16.37 -39.37
C ASN A 130 -4.22 17.85 -39.77
N LYS A 131 -5.38 18.47 -39.49
CA LYS A 131 -5.58 19.91 -39.70
C LYS A 131 -4.63 20.73 -38.84
N HIS A 132 -4.49 20.36 -37.56
CA HIS A 132 -3.57 21.01 -36.63
C HIS A 132 -2.10 20.82 -37.07
N LEU A 133 -1.68 19.60 -37.37
CA LEU A 133 -0.31 19.30 -37.83
C LEU A 133 0.06 20.04 -39.13
N LYS A 134 -0.88 20.15 -40.07
CA LYS A 134 -0.68 20.94 -41.30
C LYS A 134 -0.51 22.43 -41.02
N LYS A 135 -1.22 22.98 -40.02
CA LYS A 135 -1.04 24.37 -39.56
C LYS A 135 0.39 24.56 -39.05
N ARG A 136 0.83 23.74 -38.11
CA ARG A 136 2.19 23.80 -37.53
C ARG A 136 3.30 23.58 -38.55
N ARG A 137 3.09 22.67 -39.52
CA ARG A 137 4.03 22.46 -40.62
C ARG A 137 4.17 23.69 -41.52
N LYS A 138 3.08 24.41 -41.81
CA LYS A 138 3.13 25.69 -42.57
C LYS A 138 3.89 26.77 -41.83
N GLU A 139 3.86 26.72 -40.50
CA GLU A 139 4.66 27.63 -39.67
C GLU A 139 6.13 27.22 -39.66
N HIS A 140 6.53 26.05 -40.17
CA HIS A 140 7.86 25.45 -40.00
C HIS A 140 8.15 25.04 -38.55
N THR A 141 7.18 24.41 -37.88
CA THR A 141 7.30 23.88 -36.51
C THR A 141 6.98 22.40 -36.49
N ARG A 142 7.79 21.63 -35.77
CA ARG A 142 7.54 20.20 -35.51
C ARG A 142 6.71 20.04 -34.25
N VAL A 143 5.87 19.01 -34.24
CA VAL A 143 4.99 18.67 -33.12
C VAL A 143 5.34 17.28 -32.65
N ASN A 144 5.74 17.17 -31.38
CA ASN A 144 5.93 15.90 -30.71
C ASN A 144 4.59 15.41 -30.13
N ILE A 145 4.08 14.31 -30.66
CA ILE A 145 2.80 13.73 -30.27
C ILE A 145 2.97 12.75 -29.11
N ASN A 146 2.21 12.94 -28.04
CA ASN A 146 2.02 11.93 -26.99
C ASN A 146 0.56 11.44 -27.02
N ILE A 147 0.37 10.13 -27.21
CA ILE A 147 -0.95 9.51 -27.28
C ILE A 147 -1.41 9.17 -25.87
N ILE A 148 -2.42 9.88 -25.37
CA ILE A 148 -3.04 9.57 -24.09
C ILE A 148 -3.98 8.36 -24.25
N GLY A 149 -3.93 7.46 -23.28
CA GLY A 149 -4.79 6.27 -23.24
C GLY A 149 -4.85 5.69 -21.83
N GLU A 150 -5.52 4.55 -21.72
CA GLU A 150 -5.66 3.76 -20.48
C GLU A 150 -4.30 3.33 -19.94
N MET A 151 -4.24 3.02 -18.65
CA MET A 151 -3.08 2.40 -18.04
C MET A 151 -2.84 1.02 -18.64
N VAL A 152 -1.58 0.71 -18.97
CA VAL A 152 -1.22 -0.59 -19.53
C VAL A 152 -0.97 -1.57 -18.39
N LEU A 153 -1.97 -2.40 -18.09
CA LEU A 153 -1.94 -3.39 -17.02
C LEU A 153 -1.67 -4.82 -17.51
N GLY A 154 -1.90 -5.08 -18.79
CA GLY A 154 -1.68 -6.37 -19.44
C GLY A 154 -0.97 -6.24 -20.79
N GLU A 155 -0.45 -7.36 -21.28
CA GLU A 155 0.30 -7.45 -22.52
C GLU A 155 -0.59 -7.29 -23.76
N GLY A 156 -1.89 -7.61 -23.68
CA GLY A 156 -2.84 -7.32 -24.75
C GLY A 156 -3.02 -5.83 -25.00
N GLU A 157 -3.20 -5.03 -23.94
CA GLU A 157 -3.25 -3.56 -24.05
C GLU A 157 -1.88 -2.97 -24.44
N ALA A 158 -0.78 -3.55 -23.95
CA ALA A 158 0.58 -3.15 -24.33
C ALA A 158 0.79 -3.31 -25.85
N GLU A 159 0.38 -4.46 -26.40
CA GLU A 159 0.42 -4.75 -27.82
C GLU A 159 -0.48 -3.80 -28.62
N ALA A 160 -1.69 -3.55 -28.15
CA ALA A 160 -2.60 -2.58 -28.77
C ALA A 160 -2.00 -1.16 -28.78
N ARG A 161 -1.24 -0.79 -27.75
CA ARG A 161 -0.53 0.49 -27.69
C ARG A 161 0.64 0.56 -28.68
N ILE A 162 1.42 -0.50 -28.81
CA ILE A 162 2.49 -0.61 -29.82
C ILE A 162 1.90 -0.40 -31.22
N GLU A 163 0.79 -1.07 -31.54
CA GLU A 163 0.12 -0.93 -32.84
C GLU A 163 -0.43 0.49 -33.06
N LYS A 164 -0.95 1.15 -32.00
CA LYS A 164 -1.33 2.58 -32.07
C LYS A 164 -0.12 3.47 -32.42
N TYR A 165 1.06 3.22 -31.84
CA TYR A 165 2.28 3.95 -32.17
C TYR A 165 2.75 3.69 -33.61
N ILE A 166 2.72 2.44 -34.07
CA ILE A 166 3.07 2.08 -35.45
C ILE A 166 2.12 2.77 -36.44
N LYS A 167 0.81 2.75 -36.17
CA LYS A 167 -0.18 3.46 -36.99
C LYS A 167 0.04 4.97 -37.00
N ALA A 168 0.37 5.57 -35.87
CA ALA A 168 0.73 6.99 -35.81
C ALA A 168 1.98 7.29 -36.66
N LEU A 169 2.99 6.42 -36.63
CA LEU A 169 4.18 6.52 -37.48
C LEU A 169 3.88 6.30 -38.97
N GLN A 170 2.77 5.68 -39.35
CA GLN A 170 2.35 5.60 -40.76
C GLN A 170 1.72 6.91 -41.27
N ASN A 171 1.19 7.75 -40.37
CA ASN A 171 0.56 9.02 -40.78
C ASN A 171 1.62 10.00 -41.33
N PRO A 172 1.55 10.45 -42.59
CA PRO A 172 2.57 11.32 -43.21
C PRO A 172 2.65 12.73 -42.60
N HIS A 173 1.68 13.10 -41.76
CA HIS A 173 1.67 14.37 -41.04
C HIS A 173 2.35 14.31 -39.67
N ILE A 174 2.59 13.11 -39.14
CA ILE A 174 3.30 12.89 -37.87
C ILE A 174 4.76 12.58 -38.18
N ASP A 175 5.66 13.36 -37.60
CA ASP A 175 7.12 13.19 -37.74
C ASP A 175 7.88 12.96 -36.42
N TYR A 176 7.19 13.14 -35.29
CA TYR A 176 7.77 12.99 -33.96
C TYR A 176 6.70 12.42 -33.01
N ILE A 177 7.00 11.31 -32.33
CA ILE A 177 6.20 10.79 -31.21
C ILE A 177 7.03 10.61 -29.94
N SER A 178 6.37 10.71 -28.77
CA SER A 178 6.94 10.28 -27.48
C SER A 178 6.18 9.09 -26.93
N ILE A 179 6.93 8.12 -26.40
CA ILE A 179 6.43 6.85 -25.85
C ILE A 179 7.08 6.57 -24.50
N LYS A 180 6.55 5.63 -23.73
CA LYS A 180 7.08 5.24 -22.41
C LYS A 180 7.27 3.73 -22.36
N ILE A 181 8.22 3.24 -21.57
CA ILE A 181 8.42 1.79 -21.44
C ILE A 181 7.20 1.11 -20.79
N SER A 182 6.57 1.79 -19.83
CA SER A 182 5.36 1.33 -19.13
C SER A 182 4.14 1.26 -20.04
N THR A 183 4.15 1.92 -21.20
CA THR A 183 3.02 1.85 -22.16
C THR A 183 3.20 0.77 -23.23
N ILE A 184 4.38 0.16 -23.32
CA ILE A 184 4.65 -0.92 -24.27
C ILE A 184 4.89 -2.25 -23.58
N PHE A 185 5.09 -2.27 -22.27
CA PHE A 185 5.30 -3.47 -21.49
C PHE A 185 4.70 -3.34 -20.09
N SER A 186 3.83 -4.28 -19.71
CA SER A 186 3.08 -4.22 -18.44
C SER A 186 3.85 -4.83 -17.25
N GLN A 187 4.79 -5.75 -17.52
CA GLN A 187 5.46 -6.55 -16.49
C GLN A 187 6.87 -6.03 -16.12
N VAL A 188 7.11 -4.73 -16.24
CA VAL A 188 8.41 -4.11 -15.91
C VAL A 188 8.80 -4.45 -14.46
N THR A 189 10.04 -4.91 -14.27
CA THR A 189 10.53 -5.32 -12.95
C THR A 189 11.97 -4.88 -12.69
N PRO A 190 12.24 -4.09 -11.63
CA PRO A 190 13.60 -3.75 -11.27
C PRO A 190 14.46 -4.97 -10.91
N VAL A 191 13.93 -5.93 -10.14
CA VAL A 191 14.72 -7.09 -9.67
C VAL A 191 15.21 -7.99 -10.82
N ALA A 192 14.48 -8.07 -11.94
CA ALA A 192 14.93 -8.76 -13.16
C ALA A 192 15.25 -7.76 -14.27
N HIS A 193 16.18 -6.86 -13.97
CA HIS A 193 16.57 -5.75 -14.83
C HIS A 193 16.93 -6.19 -16.25
N THR A 194 17.85 -7.14 -16.40
CA THR A 194 18.33 -7.61 -17.72
C THR A 194 17.20 -8.21 -18.57
N TRP A 195 16.31 -8.97 -17.94
CA TRP A 195 15.14 -9.53 -18.62
C TRP A 195 14.17 -8.44 -19.05
N SER A 196 13.84 -7.48 -18.17
CA SER A 196 12.98 -6.34 -18.49
C SER A 196 13.54 -5.53 -19.66
N VAL A 197 14.84 -5.24 -19.63
CA VAL A 197 15.55 -4.56 -20.73
C VAL A 197 15.42 -5.33 -22.04
N GLY A 198 15.54 -6.66 -22.03
CA GLY A 198 15.36 -7.51 -23.21
C GLY A 198 13.95 -7.46 -23.81
N GLU A 199 12.93 -7.58 -22.96
CA GLU A 199 11.52 -7.52 -23.37
C GLU A 199 11.14 -6.16 -23.96
N ILE A 200 11.57 -5.08 -23.30
CA ILE A 200 11.36 -3.71 -23.78
C ILE A 200 12.12 -3.48 -25.08
N SER A 201 13.38 -3.94 -25.17
CA SER A 201 14.20 -3.77 -26.36
C SER A 201 13.52 -4.37 -27.58
N THR A 202 13.01 -5.60 -27.47
CA THR A 202 12.28 -6.30 -28.54
C THR A 202 11.07 -5.51 -29.06
N ARG A 203 10.33 -4.87 -28.15
CA ARG A 203 9.16 -4.05 -28.50
C ARG A 203 9.57 -2.72 -29.14
N LEU A 204 10.62 -2.08 -28.61
CA LEU A 204 11.21 -0.88 -29.21
C LEU A 204 11.72 -1.12 -30.63
N GLU A 205 12.28 -2.31 -30.91
CA GLU A 205 12.72 -2.66 -32.27
C GLU A 205 11.59 -2.52 -33.29
N ARG A 206 10.36 -2.91 -32.95
CA ARG A 206 9.20 -2.81 -33.83
C ARG A 206 8.85 -1.35 -34.12
N ILE A 207 8.80 -0.53 -33.08
CA ILE A 207 8.45 0.89 -33.20
C ILE A 207 9.54 1.65 -33.97
N TYR A 208 10.82 1.42 -33.68
CA TYR A 208 11.94 2.03 -34.39
C TYR A 208 12.02 1.56 -35.85
N SER A 209 11.71 0.29 -36.14
CA SER A 209 11.61 -0.18 -37.52
C SER A 209 10.49 0.53 -38.27
N ALA A 210 9.33 0.74 -37.66
CA ALA A 210 8.24 1.50 -38.26
C ALA A 210 8.64 2.97 -38.52
N ALA A 211 9.42 3.58 -37.62
CA ALA A 211 9.91 4.95 -37.80
C ALA A 211 10.88 5.10 -38.97
N MET A 212 11.69 4.07 -39.26
CA MET A 212 12.58 4.03 -40.43
C MET A 212 11.84 3.71 -41.74
N GLN A 213 10.83 2.85 -41.68
CA GLN A 213 10.04 2.45 -42.85
C GLN A 213 9.12 3.56 -43.35
N ASN A 214 8.64 4.41 -42.45
CA ASN A 214 7.72 5.51 -42.76
C ASN A 214 8.48 6.83 -42.65
N THR A 215 9.07 7.28 -43.75
CA THR A 215 9.80 8.54 -43.82
C THR A 215 8.85 9.74 -43.90
N PHE A 216 9.39 10.95 -43.73
CA PHE A 216 8.70 12.20 -44.01
C PHE A 216 9.62 13.18 -44.72
N ILE A 217 9.04 14.19 -45.37
CA ILE A 217 9.82 15.23 -46.06
C ILE A 217 10.01 16.41 -45.11
N HIS A 218 11.28 16.69 -44.77
CA HIS A 218 11.70 17.86 -43.99
C HIS A 218 12.70 18.68 -44.81
N ASN A 219 12.42 19.97 -45.02
CA ASN A 219 13.28 20.87 -45.80
C ASN A 219 13.72 20.30 -47.16
N GLY A 220 12.84 19.55 -47.83
CA GLY A 220 13.10 18.94 -49.13
C GLY A 220 13.93 17.65 -49.10
N LYS A 221 14.30 17.15 -47.91
CA LYS A 221 14.99 15.87 -47.71
C LYS A 221 14.05 14.85 -47.09
N GLU A 222 14.21 13.60 -47.50
CA GLU A 222 13.55 12.47 -46.89
C GLU A 222 14.30 12.07 -45.61
N GLU A 223 13.61 12.09 -44.47
CA GLU A 223 14.16 11.80 -43.15
C GLU A 223 13.32 10.72 -42.45
N TYR A 224 13.95 9.96 -41.55
CA TYR A 224 13.25 9.01 -40.68
C TYR A 224 12.45 9.75 -39.61
N LYS A 225 11.33 9.15 -39.19
CA LYS A 225 10.53 9.73 -38.11
C LYS A 225 11.24 9.58 -36.78
N PHE A 226 10.96 10.54 -35.90
CA PHE A 226 11.61 10.64 -34.61
C PHE A 226 10.77 9.98 -33.50
N VAL A 227 11.40 9.14 -32.68
CA VAL A 227 10.77 8.52 -31.52
C VAL A 227 11.56 8.88 -30.27
N ASN A 228 10.89 9.47 -29.29
CA ASN A 228 11.46 9.84 -28.01
C ASN A 228 10.95 8.92 -26.89
N LEU A 229 11.84 8.45 -26.02
CA LEU A 229 11.46 7.74 -24.80
C LEU A 229 11.30 8.73 -23.65
N ASP A 230 10.08 8.89 -23.16
CA ASP A 230 9.75 9.65 -21.97
C ASP A 230 10.08 8.84 -20.70
N MET A 231 10.39 9.54 -19.59
CA MET A 231 10.65 8.97 -18.27
C MET A 231 9.60 9.46 -17.26
N GLU A 232 9.15 8.58 -16.37
CA GLU A 232 8.18 8.91 -15.31
C GLU A 232 8.75 8.63 -13.92
N GLU A 233 8.86 7.35 -13.53
CA GLU A 233 9.18 6.92 -12.17
C GLU A 233 10.67 6.59 -12.02
N TYR A 234 11.23 6.85 -10.83
CA TYR A 234 12.65 6.60 -10.56
C TYR A 234 13.06 5.14 -10.76
N ARG A 235 12.19 4.20 -10.38
CA ARG A 235 12.44 2.75 -10.50
C ARG A 235 12.70 2.27 -11.93
N ASP A 236 12.25 3.03 -12.93
CA ASP A 236 12.29 2.67 -14.35
C ASP A 236 13.43 3.36 -15.12
N ILE A 237 14.15 4.31 -14.51
CA ILE A 237 15.14 5.14 -15.21
C ILE A 237 16.28 4.31 -15.80
N ASN A 238 16.88 3.44 -14.98
CA ASN A 238 17.99 2.59 -15.42
C ASN A 238 17.55 1.61 -16.51
N ILE A 239 16.35 1.02 -16.37
CA ILE A 239 15.77 0.12 -17.38
C ILE A 239 15.53 0.86 -18.69
N THR A 240 15.00 2.09 -18.63
CA THR A 240 14.72 2.92 -19.82
C THR A 240 16.02 3.26 -20.55
N ILE A 241 17.04 3.69 -19.83
CA ILE A 241 18.36 4.02 -20.39
C ILE A 241 18.99 2.78 -21.03
N ASP A 242 18.99 1.65 -20.35
CA ASP A 242 19.64 0.43 -20.83
C ASP A 242 18.89 -0.20 -22.01
N ALA A 243 17.56 -0.17 -22.03
CA ALA A 243 16.75 -0.58 -23.19
C ALA A 243 16.99 0.32 -24.41
N PHE A 244 17.05 1.64 -24.21
CA PHE A 244 17.36 2.59 -25.28
C PHE A 244 18.74 2.29 -25.91
N MET A 245 19.76 2.13 -25.07
CA MET A 245 21.11 1.83 -25.54
C MET A 245 21.20 0.45 -26.20
N GLN A 246 20.56 -0.57 -25.62
CA GLN A 246 20.58 -1.94 -26.16
C GLN A 246 19.94 -2.00 -27.55
N THR A 247 18.76 -1.41 -27.73
CA THR A 247 18.08 -1.40 -29.04
C THR A 247 18.89 -0.61 -30.07
N LEU A 248 19.32 0.61 -29.78
CA LEU A 248 20.03 1.46 -30.76
C LEU A 248 21.49 1.03 -31.03
N SER A 249 22.02 0.08 -30.24
CA SER A 249 23.32 -0.55 -30.51
C SER A 249 23.26 -1.59 -31.63
N GLN A 250 22.06 -1.97 -32.09
CA GLN A 250 21.90 -2.88 -33.22
C GLN A 250 22.21 -2.18 -34.55
N LYS A 251 22.94 -2.85 -35.44
CA LYS A 251 23.41 -2.27 -36.71
C LYS A 251 22.28 -1.69 -37.58
N LYS A 252 21.09 -2.29 -37.56
CA LYS A 252 19.92 -1.82 -38.33
C LYS A 252 19.44 -0.42 -37.91
N PHE A 253 19.77 0.03 -36.70
CA PHE A 253 19.38 1.35 -36.19
C PHE A 253 20.54 2.34 -36.12
N TYR A 254 21.69 2.06 -36.75
CA TYR A 254 22.81 3.01 -36.78
C TYR A 254 22.46 4.32 -37.48
N SER A 255 21.57 4.29 -38.47
CA SER A 255 21.10 5.47 -39.20
C SER A 255 19.89 6.17 -38.56
N LEU A 256 19.31 5.61 -37.49
CA LEU A 256 18.12 6.18 -36.85
C LEU A 256 18.50 7.17 -35.75
N GLU A 257 18.11 8.42 -35.86
CA GLU A 257 18.15 9.36 -34.74
C GLU A 257 16.92 9.15 -33.84
N ALA A 258 17.14 9.00 -32.54
CA ALA A 258 16.07 8.81 -31.55
C ALA A 258 16.41 9.56 -30.26
N GLY A 259 15.39 9.78 -29.43
CA GLY A 259 15.47 10.62 -28.25
C GLY A 259 15.19 9.88 -26.94
N ILE A 260 15.69 10.44 -25.84
CA ILE A 260 15.39 10.00 -24.47
C ILE A 260 15.28 11.22 -23.55
N VAL A 261 14.38 11.17 -22.57
CA VAL A 261 14.24 12.20 -21.53
C VAL A 261 15.27 12.00 -20.43
N LEU A 262 15.76 13.09 -19.84
CA LEU A 262 16.45 13.10 -18.54
C LEU A 262 15.86 14.18 -17.63
N GLN A 263 15.71 13.86 -16.35
CA GLN A 263 14.98 14.70 -15.39
C GLN A 263 15.96 15.39 -14.42
N ALA A 264 16.00 16.71 -14.40
CA ALA A 264 16.95 17.49 -13.60
C ALA A 264 16.66 17.52 -12.09
N TYR A 265 15.44 17.18 -11.67
CA TYR A 265 15.07 17.09 -10.26
C TYR A 265 15.73 15.92 -9.50
N LEU A 266 16.45 15.02 -10.19
CA LEU A 266 17.21 13.94 -9.58
C LEU A 266 18.69 14.29 -9.53
N PRO A 267 19.36 14.09 -8.39
CA PRO A 267 20.77 14.43 -8.24
C PRO A 267 21.71 13.56 -9.08
N ASP A 268 21.37 12.29 -9.30
CA ASP A 268 22.14 11.29 -10.04
C ASP A 268 21.96 11.34 -11.57
N THR A 269 21.13 12.25 -12.10
CA THR A 269 20.94 12.41 -13.55
C THR A 269 22.24 12.71 -14.30
N LEU A 270 23.20 13.40 -13.67
CA LEU A 270 24.49 13.69 -14.31
C LEU A 270 25.31 12.42 -14.60
N GLU A 271 25.22 11.42 -13.73
CA GLU A 271 25.89 10.13 -13.93
C GLU A 271 25.29 9.39 -15.13
N ASN A 272 23.95 9.31 -15.17
CA ASN A 272 23.19 8.75 -16.27
C ASN A 272 23.47 9.47 -17.61
N LEU A 273 23.56 10.79 -17.59
CA LEU A 273 23.94 11.60 -18.74
C LEU A 273 25.35 11.28 -19.25
N LYS A 274 26.34 11.17 -18.35
CA LYS A 274 27.71 10.79 -18.71
C LYS A 274 27.78 9.39 -19.33
N LYS A 275 27.01 8.43 -18.80
CA LYS A 275 26.86 7.07 -19.37
C LYS A 275 26.35 7.13 -20.80
N LEU A 276 25.26 7.87 -21.05
CA LEU A 276 24.66 8.05 -22.38
C LEU A 276 25.61 8.73 -23.38
N VAL A 277 26.30 9.81 -22.98
CA VAL A 277 27.26 10.52 -23.86
C VAL A 277 28.42 9.62 -24.23
N THR A 278 28.96 8.85 -23.27
CA THR A 278 30.05 7.90 -23.53
C THR A 278 29.62 6.82 -24.52
N TRP A 279 28.40 6.30 -24.38
CA TRP A 279 27.83 5.34 -25.31
C TRP A 279 27.56 5.96 -26.70
N ALA A 280 27.01 7.18 -26.77
CA ALA A 280 26.72 7.89 -28.02
C ALA A 280 28.01 8.16 -28.84
N LYS A 281 29.09 8.60 -28.18
CA LYS A 281 30.42 8.75 -28.82
C LYS A 281 30.88 7.43 -29.45
N LYS A 282 30.75 6.31 -28.72
CA LYS A 282 31.07 4.96 -29.24
C LYS A 282 30.17 4.55 -30.40
N ARG A 283 28.87 4.88 -30.35
CA ARG A 283 27.90 4.61 -31.43
C ARG A 283 28.30 5.32 -32.72
N ILE A 284 28.62 6.61 -32.65
CA ILE A 284 29.06 7.38 -33.84
C ILE A 284 30.38 6.83 -34.40
N ASN A 285 31.34 6.51 -33.54
CA ASN A 285 32.61 5.91 -33.97
C ASN A 285 32.43 4.55 -34.69
N LYS A 286 31.30 3.87 -34.48
CA LYS A 286 30.93 2.63 -35.19
C LYS A 286 30.11 2.87 -36.47
N GLY A 287 29.97 4.12 -36.91
CA GLY A 287 29.20 4.51 -38.09
C GLY A 287 27.72 4.81 -37.81
N GLY A 288 27.34 5.00 -36.53
CA GLY A 288 26.00 5.44 -36.15
C GLY A 288 25.82 6.96 -36.23
N VAL A 289 24.57 7.42 -36.04
CA VAL A 289 24.21 8.85 -35.96
C VAL A 289 24.12 9.32 -34.50
N PRO A 290 24.01 10.64 -34.24
CA PRO A 290 23.73 11.17 -32.90
C PRO A 290 22.43 10.64 -32.28
N ILE A 291 22.28 10.90 -30.98
CA ILE A 291 20.99 10.79 -30.28
C ILE A 291 20.55 12.17 -29.82
N LYS A 292 19.32 12.28 -29.32
CA LYS A 292 18.84 13.48 -28.64
C LYS A 292 18.51 13.22 -27.18
N ILE A 293 18.85 14.17 -26.31
CA ILE A 293 18.38 14.20 -24.93
C ILE A 293 17.39 15.35 -24.77
N ARG A 294 16.16 15.04 -24.36
CA ARG A 294 15.19 16.03 -23.91
C ARG A 294 15.40 16.26 -22.41
N LEU A 295 15.98 17.41 -22.07
CA LEU A 295 16.22 17.81 -20.69
C LEU A 295 14.96 18.46 -20.12
N VAL A 296 14.34 17.81 -19.13
CA VAL A 296 13.19 18.32 -18.38
C VAL A 296 13.58 18.57 -16.93
N LYS A 297 12.77 19.33 -16.17
CA LYS A 297 12.92 19.40 -14.72
C LYS A 297 12.49 18.08 -14.06
N GLY A 298 11.25 17.68 -14.28
CA GLY A 298 10.63 16.48 -13.70
C GLY A 298 9.13 16.69 -13.57
N ALA A 299 8.34 15.61 -13.56
CA ALA A 299 6.87 15.67 -13.62
C ALA A 299 6.18 14.64 -12.68
N ASN A 300 6.93 14.06 -11.74
CA ASN A 300 6.41 12.98 -10.88
C ASN A 300 6.73 13.17 -9.39
N GLN A 301 7.12 14.39 -8.98
CA GLN A 301 7.63 14.63 -7.61
C GLN A 301 6.62 14.25 -6.52
N GLU A 302 5.34 14.58 -6.70
CA GLU A 302 4.30 14.26 -5.72
C GLU A 302 4.16 12.74 -5.48
N MET A 303 4.25 11.94 -6.55
CA MET A 303 4.28 10.48 -6.42
C MET A 303 5.57 9.98 -5.78
N GLU A 304 6.74 10.56 -6.11
CA GLU A 304 8.01 10.18 -5.48
C GLU A 304 8.06 10.53 -3.98
N LEU A 305 7.37 11.60 -3.56
CA LEU A 305 7.17 11.95 -2.14
C LEU A 305 6.26 10.93 -1.43
N THR A 306 5.16 10.55 -2.08
CA THR A 306 4.24 9.53 -1.57
C THR A 306 4.93 8.17 -1.46
N GLU A 307 5.66 7.72 -2.49
CA GLU A 307 6.41 6.45 -2.45
C GLU A 307 7.50 6.48 -1.36
N SER A 308 8.22 7.59 -1.23
CA SER A 308 9.20 7.81 -0.17
C SER A 308 8.59 7.65 1.22
N SER A 309 7.44 8.26 1.47
CA SER A 309 6.71 8.14 2.75
C SER A 309 6.19 6.71 2.98
N LEU A 310 5.64 6.07 1.95
CA LEU A 310 5.09 4.72 2.04
C LEU A 310 6.18 3.69 2.41
N ARG A 311 7.34 3.77 1.74
CA ARG A 311 8.45 2.82 1.89
C ARG A 311 9.44 3.16 2.99
N ASN A 312 9.29 4.34 3.60
CA ASN A 312 10.29 4.92 4.50
C ASN A 312 11.68 5.03 3.81
N TRP A 313 11.69 5.33 2.50
CA TRP A 313 12.90 5.56 1.73
C TRP A 313 13.20 7.06 1.59
N PRO A 314 14.46 7.46 1.41
CA PRO A 314 14.76 8.83 0.99
C PRO A 314 14.03 9.20 -0.30
N CYS A 315 13.49 10.41 -0.35
CA CYS A 315 12.95 10.96 -1.59
C CYS A 315 14.09 11.13 -2.60
N VAL A 316 13.87 10.68 -3.83
CA VAL A 316 14.88 10.68 -4.90
C VAL A 316 15.06 12.05 -5.54
N THR A 317 14.09 12.95 -5.35
CA THR A 317 14.10 14.28 -5.93
C THR A 317 14.68 15.31 -4.97
N TYR A 318 15.26 16.40 -5.48
CA TYR A 318 15.47 17.60 -4.67
C TYR A 318 14.13 18.11 -4.14
N LEU A 319 14.07 18.41 -2.85
CA LEU A 319 12.87 18.98 -2.24
C LEU A 319 12.73 20.47 -2.54
N SER A 320 13.83 21.17 -2.82
CA SER A 320 13.80 22.59 -3.18
C SER A 320 13.85 22.79 -4.70
N LYS A 321 12.97 23.64 -5.23
CA LYS A 321 12.98 23.97 -6.65
C LYS A 321 14.30 24.62 -7.08
N ARG A 322 14.92 25.47 -6.25
CA ARG A 322 16.18 26.14 -6.61
C ARG A 322 17.31 25.13 -6.89
N GLU A 323 17.32 23.99 -6.20
CA GLU A 323 18.28 22.92 -6.43
C GLU A 323 18.00 22.17 -7.74
N THR A 324 16.72 21.90 -8.05
CA THR A 324 16.31 21.36 -9.35
C THR A 324 16.72 22.30 -10.50
N ASP A 325 16.48 23.60 -10.35
CA ASP A 325 16.81 24.62 -11.35
C ASP A 325 18.33 24.81 -11.49
N ALA A 326 19.09 24.59 -10.42
CA ALA A 326 20.54 24.57 -10.43
C ALA A 326 21.07 23.34 -11.18
N ASN A 327 20.56 22.15 -10.86
CA ASN A 327 20.96 20.93 -11.56
C ASN A 327 20.59 20.97 -13.04
N PHE A 328 19.44 21.57 -13.40
CA PHE A 328 19.06 21.80 -14.78
C PHE A 328 20.14 22.57 -15.55
N LYS A 329 20.73 23.60 -14.93
CA LYS A 329 21.85 24.37 -15.51
C LYS A 329 23.14 23.56 -15.62
N ILE A 330 23.44 22.70 -14.65
CA ILE A 330 24.61 21.80 -14.70
C ILE A 330 24.49 20.80 -15.85
N LEU A 331 23.32 20.17 -15.99
CA LEU A 331 23.06 19.22 -17.07
C LEU A 331 23.06 19.90 -18.45
N MET A 332 22.47 21.10 -18.54
CA MET A 332 22.50 21.94 -19.73
C MET A 332 23.93 22.33 -20.13
N ASP A 333 24.76 22.77 -19.17
CA ASP A 333 26.17 23.11 -19.39
C ASP A 333 26.94 21.95 -20.02
N TYR A 334 26.71 20.74 -19.51
CA TYR A 334 27.35 19.53 -20.00
C TYR A 334 26.87 19.13 -21.40
N LEU A 335 25.56 19.22 -21.67
CA LEU A 335 24.96 18.88 -22.97
C LEU A 335 25.38 19.83 -24.10
N ILE A 336 25.55 21.12 -23.78
CA ILE A 336 25.92 22.18 -24.74
C ILE A 336 27.45 22.31 -24.85
N ALA A 337 28.25 21.41 -24.24
CA ALA A 337 29.70 21.43 -24.41
C ALA A 337 30.09 21.08 -25.86
N GLU A 338 31.14 21.74 -26.39
CA GLU A 338 31.59 21.58 -27.79
C GLU A 338 31.97 20.12 -28.14
N ASP A 339 32.49 19.37 -27.18
CA ASP A 339 32.87 17.97 -27.35
C ASP A 339 31.71 16.98 -27.10
N VAL A 340 30.52 17.47 -26.72
CA VAL A 340 29.32 16.66 -26.41
C VAL A 340 28.21 16.90 -27.43
N ALA A 341 27.87 18.16 -27.70
CA ALA A 341 26.72 18.54 -28.54
C ALA A 341 26.71 17.88 -29.95
N PRO A 342 27.85 17.67 -30.64
CA PRO A 342 27.87 16.96 -31.92
C PRO A 342 27.47 15.48 -31.85
N TYR A 343 27.56 14.86 -30.67
CA TYR A 343 27.22 13.44 -30.45
C TYR A 343 25.84 13.26 -29.83
N VAL A 344 25.39 14.27 -29.07
CA VAL A 344 24.12 14.27 -28.35
C VAL A 344 23.47 15.63 -28.51
N HIS A 345 22.43 15.68 -29.35
CA HIS A 345 21.59 16.87 -29.49
C HIS A 345 20.78 17.10 -28.21
N VAL A 346 20.41 18.35 -27.93
CA VAL A 346 19.63 18.69 -26.73
C VAL A 346 18.32 19.39 -27.06
N GLY A 347 17.25 18.94 -26.44
CA GLY A 347 15.98 19.65 -26.33
C GLY A 347 15.82 20.24 -24.94
N ILE A 348 15.91 21.56 -24.81
CA ILE A 348 15.67 22.27 -23.54
C ILE A 348 14.15 22.38 -23.36
N ALA A 349 13.57 21.46 -22.58
CA ALA A 349 12.13 21.38 -22.37
C ALA A 349 11.71 22.17 -21.14
N SER A 350 11.30 23.42 -21.35
CA SER A 350 10.98 24.37 -20.28
C SER A 350 10.02 25.45 -20.78
N HIS A 351 9.22 26.02 -19.87
CA HIS A 351 8.53 27.29 -20.11
C HIS A 351 9.25 28.48 -19.47
N ASN A 352 10.29 28.23 -18.68
CA ASN A 352 11.07 29.28 -18.04
C ASN A 352 11.97 29.97 -19.08
N LEU A 353 11.64 31.22 -19.41
CA LEU A 353 12.37 32.03 -20.39
C LEU A 353 13.85 32.21 -20.05
N PHE A 354 14.20 32.24 -18.76
CA PHE A 354 15.58 32.35 -18.31
C PHE A 354 16.41 31.13 -18.73
N GLU A 355 15.85 29.92 -18.69
CA GLU A 355 16.57 28.71 -19.10
C GLU A 355 16.83 28.69 -20.61
N HIS A 356 15.84 29.12 -21.41
CA HIS A 356 16.01 29.27 -22.86
C HIS A 356 17.03 30.36 -23.21
N ALA A 357 17.04 31.47 -22.47
CA ALA A 357 18.00 32.55 -22.67
C ALA A 357 19.43 32.09 -22.36
N VAL A 358 19.65 31.40 -21.23
CA VAL A 358 20.96 30.81 -20.89
C VAL A 358 21.38 29.80 -21.95
N ALA A 359 20.50 28.87 -22.35
CA ALA A 359 20.80 27.88 -23.37
C ALA A 359 21.21 28.50 -24.71
N MET A 360 20.46 29.51 -25.17
CA MET A 360 20.74 30.21 -26.43
C MET A 360 22.08 30.93 -26.38
N LEU A 361 22.34 31.70 -25.33
CA LEU A 361 23.59 32.45 -25.19
C LEU A 361 24.79 31.50 -25.09
N LEU A 362 24.67 30.43 -24.31
CA LEU A 362 25.71 29.42 -24.16
C LEU A 362 25.99 28.68 -25.47
N ALA A 363 24.94 28.30 -26.20
CA ALA A 363 25.08 27.62 -27.48
C ALA A 363 25.72 28.53 -28.55
N ARG A 364 25.40 29.83 -28.55
CA ARG A 364 26.03 30.84 -29.42
C ARG A 364 27.51 31.04 -29.09
N GLU A 365 27.83 31.18 -27.81
CA GLU A 365 29.22 31.32 -27.34
C GLU A 365 30.09 30.13 -27.81
N ARG A 366 29.52 28.92 -27.79
CA ARG A 366 30.19 27.67 -28.16
C ARG A 366 29.99 27.24 -29.62
N CYS A 367 29.27 28.02 -30.43
CA CYS A 367 28.95 27.71 -31.83
C CYS A 367 28.29 26.33 -32.05
N VAL A 368 27.39 25.92 -31.16
CA VAL A 368 26.68 24.62 -31.17
C VAL A 368 25.16 24.74 -31.31
N GLU A 369 24.66 25.89 -31.77
CA GLU A 369 23.22 26.21 -31.85
C GLU A 369 22.45 25.19 -32.70
N LYS A 370 23.07 24.66 -33.76
CA LYS A 370 22.48 23.64 -34.65
C LYS A 370 22.11 22.33 -33.94
N TYR A 371 22.70 22.05 -32.76
CA TYR A 371 22.46 20.85 -31.97
C TYR A 371 21.43 21.08 -30.85
N CYS A 372 20.91 22.30 -30.73
CA CYS A 372 20.01 22.72 -29.66
C CYS A 372 18.61 22.99 -30.21
N SER A 373 17.59 22.61 -29.43
CA SER A 373 16.19 22.94 -29.69
C SER A 373 15.52 23.38 -28.40
N ALA A 374 14.59 24.34 -28.51
CA ALA A 374 13.68 24.69 -27.43
C ALA A 374 12.45 23.79 -27.52
N GLU A 375 12.02 23.20 -26.41
CA GLU A 375 10.81 22.40 -26.36
C GLU A 375 9.82 22.98 -25.36
N MET A 376 8.55 23.09 -25.76
CA MET A 376 7.47 23.68 -24.96
C MET A 376 6.20 22.88 -25.10
N LEU A 377 5.28 22.97 -24.12
CA LEU A 377 3.94 22.41 -24.25
C LEU A 377 3.12 23.20 -25.27
N GLU A 378 2.44 22.49 -26.16
CA GLU A 378 1.46 23.03 -27.10
C GLU A 378 0.32 23.76 -26.34
N GLY A 379 -0.09 24.92 -26.86
CA GLY A 379 -1.24 25.67 -26.34
C GLY A 379 -1.05 26.41 -25.01
N MET A 380 0.06 26.19 -24.31
CA MET A 380 0.33 26.84 -23.03
C MET A 380 0.78 28.31 -23.17
N SER A 381 1.61 28.62 -24.16
CA SER A 381 1.91 30.01 -24.56
C SER A 381 2.36 30.07 -26.02
N GLU A 382 1.42 30.41 -26.88
CA GLU A 382 1.60 30.67 -28.30
C GLU A 382 2.50 31.88 -28.57
N THR A 383 2.34 32.95 -27.79
CA THR A 383 3.13 34.17 -27.97
C THR A 383 4.60 33.93 -27.61
N ALA A 384 4.89 33.20 -26.53
CA ALA A 384 6.26 32.82 -26.17
C ALA A 384 6.90 31.95 -27.26
N TYR A 385 6.15 30.98 -27.81
CA TYR A 385 6.58 30.19 -28.96
C TYR A 385 7.02 31.08 -30.14
N HIS A 386 6.19 32.06 -30.52
CA HIS A 386 6.52 32.96 -31.62
C HIS A 386 7.75 33.83 -31.35
N VAL A 387 7.91 34.31 -30.12
CA VAL A 387 9.09 35.12 -29.72
C VAL A 387 10.38 34.28 -29.80
N LEU A 388 10.40 33.09 -29.20
CA LEU A 388 11.59 32.21 -29.28
C LEU A 388 11.94 31.86 -30.74
N LYS A 389 10.94 31.64 -31.58
CA LYS A 389 11.16 31.34 -32.99
C LYS A 389 11.72 32.53 -33.77
N LYS A 390 11.25 33.75 -33.49
CA LYS A 390 11.74 34.99 -34.10
C LYS A 390 13.22 35.23 -33.77
N GLU A 391 13.67 34.78 -32.61
CA GLU A 391 15.08 34.80 -32.18
C GLU A 391 15.95 33.73 -32.83
N GLY A 392 15.38 32.91 -33.71
CA GLY A 392 16.07 31.87 -34.47
C GLY A 392 16.21 30.55 -33.71
N LEU A 393 15.52 30.34 -32.59
CA LEU A 393 15.53 29.04 -31.92
C LEU A 393 14.68 28.03 -32.69
N ASN A 394 15.16 26.80 -32.79
CA ASN A 394 14.38 25.67 -33.29
C ASN A 394 13.41 25.20 -32.20
N VAL A 395 12.12 25.55 -32.33
CA VAL A 395 11.08 25.22 -31.35
C VAL A 395 10.32 23.95 -31.75
N ILE A 396 10.16 23.02 -30.81
CA ILE A 396 9.32 21.81 -30.94
C ILE A 396 8.22 21.88 -29.89
N LEU A 397 6.98 21.61 -30.30
CA LEU A 397 5.82 21.66 -29.40
C LEU A 397 5.39 20.25 -28.98
N TYR A 398 5.29 20.01 -27.67
CA TYR A 398 4.80 18.78 -27.07
C TYR A 398 3.29 18.82 -26.99
N ALA A 399 2.61 17.92 -27.71
CA ALA A 399 1.18 17.89 -27.83
C ALA A 399 0.59 16.56 -27.33
N PRO A 400 -0.11 16.57 -26.19
CA PRO A 400 -0.94 15.44 -25.78
C PRO A 400 -2.17 15.34 -26.69
N ILE A 401 -2.50 14.12 -27.13
CA ILE A 401 -3.68 13.86 -27.96
C ILE A 401 -4.65 12.90 -27.27
N ALA A 402 -5.94 13.18 -27.38
CA ALA A 402 -7.01 12.31 -26.89
C ALA A 402 -8.24 12.35 -27.81
N THR A 403 -8.82 11.17 -28.05
CA THR A 403 -10.09 11.02 -28.79
C THR A 403 -11.28 11.31 -27.88
N LYS A 404 -12.50 11.22 -28.40
CA LYS A 404 -13.72 11.34 -27.57
C LYS A 404 -13.76 10.25 -26.49
N GLU A 405 -13.39 9.05 -26.85
CA GLU A 405 -13.46 7.84 -26.02
C GLU A 405 -12.38 7.84 -24.93
N THR A 406 -11.21 8.42 -25.21
CA THR A 406 -10.06 8.49 -24.29
C THR A 406 -9.98 9.83 -23.55
N PHE A 407 -10.99 10.68 -23.67
CA PHE A 407 -10.99 12.02 -23.09
C PHE A 407 -10.90 12.00 -21.55
N THR A 408 -11.57 11.03 -20.91
CA THR A 408 -11.49 10.81 -19.45
C THR A 408 -10.06 10.49 -19.01
N ASN A 409 -9.25 9.81 -19.83
CA ASN A 409 -7.84 9.53 -19.52
C ASN A 409 -6.97 10.79 -19.63
N ALA A 410 -7.37 11.75 -20.49
CA ALA A 410 -6.69 13.04 -20.61
C ALA A 410 -6.89 13.95 -19.40
N ILE A 411 -7.96 13.73 -18.63
CA ILE A 411 -8.20 14.45 -17.38
C ILE A 411 -7.09 14.17 -16.37
N ALA A 412 -6.70 12.91 -16.16
CA ALA A 412 -5.62 12.55 -15.23
C ALA A 412 -4.27 13.20 -15.64
N TYR A 413 -4.01 13.32 -16.94
CA TYR A 413 -2.88 14.08 -17.45
C TYR A 413 -2.99 15.57 -17.12
N LEU A 414 -4.16 16.17 -17.33
CA LEU A 414 -4.40 17.59 -17.03
C LEU A 414 -4.30 17.89 -15.54
N VAL A 415 -4.83 17.04 -14.67
CA VAL A 415 -4.72 17.17 -13.21
C VAL A 415 -3.25 17.27 -12.81
N ARG A 416 -2.39 16.34 -13.27
CA ARG A 416 -0.95 16.37 -13.00
C ARG A 416 -0.30 17.65 -13.53
N ARG A 417 -0.65 18.06 -14.75
CA ARG A 417 -0.12 19.29 -15.37
C ARG A 417 -0.57 20.56 -14.64
N PHE A 418 -1.83 20.64 -14.21
CA PHE A 418 -2.31 21.73 -13.39
C PHE A 418 -1.60 21.75 -12.06
N ASP A 419 -1.44 20.60 -11.41
CA ASP A 419 -0.76 20.50 -10.12
C ASP A 419 0.68 21.02 -10.20
N GLU A 420 1.46 20.47 -11.14
CA GLU A 420 2.84 20.89 -11.42
C GLU A 420 2.92 22.38 -11.74
N ASN A 421 2.12 22.87 -12.70
CA ASN A 421 2.22 24.24 -13.23
C ASN A 421 1.71 25.32 -12.26
N THR A 422 0.99 24.93 -11.21
CA THR A 422 0.39 25.85 -10.23
C THR A 422 1.08 25.85 -8.87
N ALA A 423 2.10 25.01 -8.67
CA ALA A 423 2.92 25.04 -7.45
C ALA A 423 3.49 26.45 -7.20
N GLU A 424 3.58 26.86 -5.94
CA GLU A 424 3.95 28.24 -5.54
C GLU A 424 5.25 28.72 -6.16
N GLU A 425 6.22 27.82 -6.21
CA GLU A 425 7.54 28.11 -6.72
C GLU A 425 7.63 28.00 -8.25
N ASN A 426 6.62 27.44 -8.96
CA ASN A 426 6.71 27.21 -10.41
C ASN A 426 6.65 28.52 -11.22
N PHE A 427 7.51 28.63 -12.25
CA PHE A 427 7.52 29.77 -13.19
C PHE A 427 6.16 29.99 -13.86
N LEU A 428 5.47 28.91 -14.25
CA LEU A 428 4.19 29.02 -14.96
C LEU A 428 3.11 29.70 -14.12
N ARG A 429 3.08 29.46 -12.80
CA ARG A 429 2.18 30.17 -11.86
C ARG A 429 2.30 31.67 -12.00
N HIS A 430 3.53 32.17 -12.10
CA HIS A 430 3.84 33.60 -12.19
C HIS A 430 3.78 34.13 -13.63
N SER A 431 3.84 33.26 -14.64
CA SER A 431 3.84 33.65 -16.06
C SER A 431 2.51 34.23 -16.56
N PHE A 432 1.39 33.89 -15.92
CA PHE A 432 0.04 34.30 -16.32
C PHE A 432 -0.21 35.78 -16.02
N GLY A 433 0.17 36.66 -16.96
CA GLY A 433 0.13 38.12 -16.78
C GLY A 433 1.43 38.72 -16.24
N LEU A 434 2.54 38.02 -16.42
CA LEU A 434 3.87 38.49 -16.08
C LEU A 434 4.25 39.70 -16.93
N SER A 435 4.61 40.81 -16.28
CA SER A 435 5.19 41.99 -16.93
C SER A 435 6.51 42.34 -16.26
N VAL A 436 7.46 42.85 -17.05
CA VAL A 436 8.77 43.25 -16.53
C VAL A 436 8.59 44.32 -15.46
N ASN A 437 9.34 44.21 -14.37
CA ASN A 437 9.25 45.05 -13.16
C ASN A 437 7.99 44.86 -12.29
N SER A 438 7.09 43.92 -12.63
CA SER A 438 6.03 43.53 -11.71
C SER A 438 6.58 42.79 -10.48
N PRO A 439 5.83 42.73 -9.36
CA PRO A 439 6.21 41.90 -8.22
C PRO A 439 6.45 40.44 -8.59
N ALA A 440 5.61 39.87 -9.48
CA ALA A 440 5.78 38.50 -9.98
C ALA A 440 7.10 38.33 -10.77
N TRP A 441 7.50 39.32 -11.58
CA TRP A 441 8.79 39.31 -12.27
C TRP A 441 9.96 39.31 -11.29
N LYS A 442 9.86 40.12 -10.23
CA LYS A 442 10.88 40.15 -9.18
C LYS A 442 11.02 38.80 -8.49
N THR A 443 9.91 38.14 -8.13
CA THR A 443 9.92 36.81 -7.51
C THR A 443 10.57 35.76 -8.43
N VAL A 444 10.25 35.79 -9.73
CA VAL A 444 10.87 34.87 -10.69
C VAL A 444 12.37 35.14 -10.85
N LEU A 445 12.78 36.41 -10.88
CA LEU A 445 14.18 36.82 -10.94
C LEU A 445 14.95 36.37 -9.69
N GLU A 446 14.38 36.58 -8.50
CA GLU A 446 14.95 36.11 -7.23
C GLU A 446 15.07 34.58 -7.21
N SER A 447 14.08 33.84 -7.73
CA SER A 447 14.16 32.37 -7.88
C SER A 447 15.26 31.95 -8.85
N TYR A 448 15.48 32.69 -9.93
CA TYR A 448 16.55 32.43 -10.88
C TYR A 448 17.92 32.66 -10.24
N ASP A 449 18.11 33.79 -9.56
CA ASP A 449 19.34 34.12 -8.85
C ASP A 449 19.65 33.10 -7.75
N ALA A 450 18.64 32.72 -6.96
CA ALA A 450 18.79 31.68 -5.94
C ALA A 450 19.24 30.34 -6.53
N SER A 451 18.79 29.98 -7.74
CA SER A 451 19.25 28.75 -8.41
C SER A 451 20.72 28.82 -8.82
N ILE A 452 21.26 30.02 -9.10
CA ILE A 452 22.67 30.22 -9.44
C ILE A 452 23.54 30.17 -8.18
N GLU A 453 23.08 30.78 -7.08
CA GLU A 453 23.80 30.82 -5.81
C GLU A 453 24.06 29.42 -5.24
N VAL A 454 23.11 28.50 -5.39
CA VAL A 454 23.23 27.13 -4.85
C VAL A 454 24.00 26.17 -5.76
N LEU A 455 24.34 26.54 -7.00
CA LEU A 455 25.07 25.67 -7.95
C LEU A 455 26.27 24.92 -7.36
N PRO A 456 27.19 25.54 -6.58
CA PRO A 456 28.34 24.84 -6.03
C PRO A 456 28.02 23.93 -4.83
N GLN A 457 26.79 23.95 -4.32
CA GLN A 457 26.40 23.30 -3.06
C GLN A 457 25.49 22.08 -3.25
N ILE A 458 24.87 21.90 -4.41
CA ILE A 458 23.91 20.81 -4.62
C ILE A 458 24.59 19.43 -4.65
N SER A 459 23.91 18.42 -4.12
CA SER A 459 24.33 17.02 -4.22
C SER A 459 24.18 16.52 -5.66
N LEU A 460 25.21 15.90 -6.24
CA LEU A 460 25.14 15.26 -7.58
C LEU A 460 25.19 13.73 -7.50
N THR A 461 24.91 13.19 -6.31
CA THR A 461 24.89 11.75 -6.01
C THR A 461 23.49 11.32 -5.60
N PRO A 462 23.09 10.06 -5.85
CA PRO A 462 21.74 9.59 -5.55
C PRO A 462 21.44 9.71 -4.05
N PHE A 463 20.20 10.10 -3.71
CA PHE A 463 19.75 10.14 -2.32
C PHE A 463 19.42 8.75 -1.75
N ARG A 464 19.07 7.79 -2.60
CA ARG A 464 18.87 6.40 -2.19
C ARG A 464 20.21 5.65 -2.29
N THR A 465 20.71 5.19 -1.15
CA THR A 465 22.04 4.58 -1.03
C THR A 465 22.02 3.20 -0.37
N GLN A 466 20.85 2.57 -0.23
CA GLN A 466 20.73 1.25 0.40
C GLN A 466 21.60 0.23 -0.34
N ASP A 467 22.40 -0.53 0.40
CA ASP A 467 23.22 -1.61 -0.13
C ASP A 467 23.14 -2.83 0.80
N ARG A 468 22.35 -3.83 0.41
CA ARG A 468 22.20 -5.07 1.17
C ARG A 468 23.48 -5.93 1.21
N LYS A 469 24.52 -5.61 0.43
CA LYS A 469 25.83 -6.30 0.47
C LYS A 469 26.76 -5.75 1.54
N THR A 470 26.62 -4.48 1.90
CA THR A 470 27.55 -3.75 2.78
C THR A 470 26.86 -3.08 3.95
N GLU A 471 25.62 -3.49 4.24
CA GLU A 471 24.81 -2.95 5.34
C GLU A 471 25.56 -3.06 6.68
N LEU A 472 25.65 -1.92 7.38
CA LEU A 472 26.34 -1.83 8.66
C LEU A 472 25.32 -1.94 9.79
N PHE A 473 25.57 -2.84 10.72
CA PHE A 473 24.73 -3.06 11.89
C PHE A 473 25.38 -2.44 13.13
N PRO A 474 24.68 -1.61 13.91
CA PRO A 474 25.19 -1.06 15.15
C PRO A 474 25.64 -2.17 16.11
N ALA A 475 26.80 -2.00 16.76
CA ALA A 475 27.30 -2.97 17.73
C ALA A 475 26.44 -3.03 19.00
N GLU A 476 25.78 -1.93 19.34
CA GLU A 476 24.85 -1.84 20.47
C GLU A 476 23.44 -1.46 19.99
N VAL A 477 22.45 -2.06 20.64
CA VAL A 477 21.03 -1.78 20.42
C VAL A 477 20.60 -0.67 21.37
N GLU A 478 20.18 0.47 20.83
CA GLU A 478 19.62 1.57 21.58
C GLU A 478 18.14 1.30 21.91
N THR A 479 17.84 1.17 23.20
CA THR A 479 16.46 0.93 23.70
C THR A 479 15.89 2.13 24.44
N GLU A 480 16.74 2.99 24.98
CA GLU A 480 16.34 4.21 25.69
C GLU A 480 15.74 5.22 24.70
N ASN A 481 14.54 5.74 24.99
CA ASN A 481 13.80 6.67 24.13
C ASN A 481 13.48 6.12 22.72
N TYR A 482 13.50 4.80 22.53
CA TYR A 482 13.15 4.19 21.25
C TYR A 482 11.72 4.58 20.81
N ILE A 483 11.60 5.08 19.59
CA ILE A 483 10.32 5.33 18.93
C ILE A 483 10.21 4.35 17.77
N PHE A 484 9.15 3.55 17.77
CA PHE A 484 8.91 2.57 16.72
C PHE A 484 8.83 3.24 15.34
N LYS A 485 9.53 2.65 14.37
CA LYS A 485 9.45 2.94 12.94
C LYS A 485 9.45 1.62 12.19
N ASN A 486 8.66 1.54 11.11
CA ASN A 486 8.65 0.38 10.25
C ASN A 486 10.01 0.23 9.51
N GLU A 487 10.48 -1.00 9.41
CA GLU A 487 11.65 -1.40 8.62
C GLU A 487 11.40 -1.14 7.13
N SER A 488 12.41 -0.62 6.44
CA SER A 488 12.34 -0.40 4.99
C SER A 488 12.62 -1.67 4.21
N ASP A 489 11.77 -1.93 3.21
CA ASP A 489 11.98 -2.97 2.21
C ASP A 489 13.25 -2.73 1.39
N THR A 490 13.68 -3.76 0.65
CA THR A 490 14.80 -3.68 -0.29
C THR A 490 14.39 -2.90 -1.55
N ASP A 491 15.13 -1.82 -1.86
CA ASP A 491 14.96 -1.07 -3.10
C ASP A 491 15.70 -1.76 -4.25
N PHE A 492 14.98 -2.58 -5.03
CA PHE A 492 15.53 -3.28 -6.20
C PHE A 492 15.82 -2.37 -7.41
N ALA A 493 15.47 -1.07 -7.36
CA ALA A 493 15.91 -0.10 -8.37
C ALA A 493 17.42 0.17 -8.29
N LEU A 494 18.05 -0.13 -7.15
CA LEU A 494 19.48 0.04 -6.93
C LEU A 494 20.29 -1.15 -7.47
N PRO A 495 21.33 -0.94 -8.30
CA PRO A 495 22.13 -2.02 -8.89
C PRO A 495 22.72 -3.00 -7.87
N GLN A 496 23.27 -2.49 -6.77
CA GLN A 496 23.89 -3.30 -5.73
C GLN A 496 22.92 -4.31 -5.08
N ASN A 497 21.65 -3.94 -4.94
CA ASN A 497 20.61 -4.81 -4.39
C ASN A 497 20.17 -5.89 -5.40
N ARG A 498 20.26 -5.61 -6.70
CA ARG A 498 20.01 -6.63 -7.74
C ARG A 498 21.12 -7.66 -7.78
N GLU A 499 22.38 -7.23 -7.72
CA GLU A 499 23.53 -8.14 -7.62
C GLU A 499 23.44 -9.02 -6.37
N TRP A 500 23.01 -8.44 -5.24
CA TRP A 500 22.72 -9.20 -4.02
C TRP A 500 21.63 -10.25 -4.23
N ALA A 501 20.52 -9.89 -4.88
CA ALA A 501 19.43 -10.81 -5.17
C ALA A 501 19.84 -11.94 -6.13
N GLU A 502 20.66 -11.65 -7.15
CA GLU A 502 21.20 -12.65 -8.07
C GLU A 502 22.14 -13.62 -7.37
N ALA A 503 23.05 -13.12 -6.53
CA ALA A 503 23.94 -13.95 -5.72
C ALA A 503 23.15 -14.84 -4.75
N LEU A 504 22.07 -14.29 -4.16
CA LEU A 504 21.17 -15.03 -3.29
C LEU A 504 20.44 -16.14 -4.03
N ARG A 505 19.88 -15.84 -5.21
CA ARG A 505 19.26 -16.83 -6.11
C ARG A 505 20.25 -17.96 -6.40
N ASP A 506 21.47 -17.63 -6.80
CA ASP A 506 22.47 -18.63 -7.18
C ASP A 506 22.86 -19.54 -6.01
N LYS A 507 22.97 -18.98 -4.79
CA LYS A 507 23.21 -19.76 -3.57
C LYS A 507 22.06 -20.75 -3.30
N TRP A 508 20.83 -20.26 -3.25
CA TRP A 508 19.69 -21.06 -2.76
C TRP A 508 19.09 -22.00 -3.80
N LYS A 509 19.09 -21.64 -5.09
CA LYS A 509 18.75 -22.55 -6.20
C LYS A 509 19.64 -23.80 -6.23
N ASN A 510 20.86 -23.68 -5.73
CA ASN A 510 21.86 -24.75 -5.72
C ASN A 510 22.16 -25.28 -4.31
N ILE A 511 21.28 -25.06 -3.33
CA ILE A 511 21.54 -25.41 -1.92
C ILE A 511 21.83 -26.91 -1.72
N SER A 512 21.22 -27.76 -2.55
CA SER A 512 21.43 -29.22 -2.56
C SER A 512 22.88 -29.62 -2.88
N HIS A 513 23.59 -28.83 -3.69
CA HIS A 513 25.01 -29.05 -3.99
C HIS A 513 25.92 -28.78 -2.78
N SER A 514 25.42 -28.04 -1.79
CA SER A 514 26.11 -27.76 -0.53
C SER A 514 25.62 -28.64 0.62
N GLY A 515 24.94 -29.76 0.32
CA GLY A 515 24.40 -30.70 1.30
C GLY A 515 22.94 -30.46 1.69
N GLY A 516 22.34 -29.34 1.28
CA GLY A 516 20.99 -28.96 1.69
C GLY A 516 20.94 -28.33 3.09
N TYR A 517 19.73 -27.96 3.53
CA TYR A 517 19.49 -27.29 4.80
C TYR A 517 18.71 -28.18 5.77
N HIS A 518 19.32 -28.54 6.91
CA HIS A 518 18.77 -29.55 7.82
C HIS A 518 18.30 -28.97 9.16
N ALA A 519 17.06 -29.26 9.53
CA ALA A 519 16.48 -28.87 10.81
C ALA A 519 16.46 -30.04 11.81
N SER A 520 16.86 -29.77 13.05
CA SER A 520 16.76 -30.71 14.18
C SER A 520 15.71 -30.22 15.18
N VAL A 521 15.08 -31.13 15.92
CA VAL A 521 14.27 -30.76 17.09
C VAL A 521 15.19 -30.13 18.13
N VAL A 522 14.72 -29.07 18.81
CA VAL A 522 15.51 -28.36 19.84
C VAL A 522 14.70 -28.23 21.12
N ILE A 523 15.11 -28.97 22.15
CA ILE A 523 14.42 -29.12 23.43
C ILE A 523 15.46 -29.12 24.54
N GLY A 524 15.22 -28.41 25.64
CA GLY A 524 16.14 -28.44 26.79
C GLY A 524 17.58 -27.99 26.47
N GLY A 525 17.78 -27.15 25.45
CA GLY A 525 19.12 -26.74 25.01
C GLY A 525 19.80 -27.69 24.03
N GLU A 526 19.26 -28.89 23.84
CA GLU A 526 19.87 -29.98 23.08
C GLU A 526 19.26 -30.10 21.68
N LEU A 527 20.08 -30.56 20.72
CA LEU A 527 19.64 -30.89 19.37
C LEU A 527 19.34 -32.38 19.30
N ILE A 528 18.06 -32.73 19.16
CA ILE A 528 17.64 -34.12 19.00
C ILE A 528 17.72 -34.49 17.52
N ARG A 529 18.52 -35.51 17.22
CA ARG A 529 18.71 -36.08 15.89
C ARG A 529 18.22 -37.52 15.86
N THR A 530 17.48 -37.87 14.81
CA THR A 530 17.01 -39.24 14.59
C THR A 530 17.45 -39.72 13.20
N SER A 531 17.41 -41.02 12.96
CA SER A 531 17.68 -41.59 11.64
C SER A 531 16.54 -41.35 10.64
N GLU A 532 15.33 -41.09 11.13
CA GLU A 532 14.13 -40.87 10.32
C GLU A 532 13.99 -39.39 9.95
N ASN A 533 14.52 -39.04 8.77
CA ASN A 533 14.45 -37.71 8.20
C ASN A 533 13.28 -37.58 7.23
N VAL A 534 12.58 -36.45 7.28
CA VAL A 534 11.59 -36.03 6.29
C VAL A 534 12.29 -35.16 5.25
N GLU A 535 12.22 -35.55 3.98
CA GLU A 535 12.76 -34.76 2.87
C GLU A 535 11.85 -33.58 2.55
N VAL A 536 12.47 -32.42 2.32
CA VAL A 536 11.80 -31.20 1.85
C VAL A 536 12.22 -30.95 0.41
N ARG A 537 11.25 -30.88 -0.49
CA ARG A 537 11.48 -30.67 -1.92
C ARG A 537 11.20 -29.24 -2.34
N ASP A 538 11.95 -28.78 -3.33
CA ASP A 538 11.72 -27.53 -4.02
C ASP A 538 10.58 -27.69 -5.04
N LYS A 539 9.51 -26.91 -4.85
CA LYS A 539 8.30 -26.97 -5.68
C LYS A 539 8.52 -26.31 -7.04
N SER A 540 9.45 -25.35 -7.13
CA SER A 540 9.86 -24.74 -8.38
C SER A 540 10.72 -25.65 -9.24
N GLN A 541 11.52 -26.52 -8.61
CA GLN A 541 12.38 -27.52 -9.27
C GLN A 541 11.80 -28.95 -9.17
N TYR A 542 10.48 -29.06 -9.34
CA TYR A 542 9.73 -30.31 -9.19
C TYR A 542 10.20 -31.40 -10.15
N ASN A 543 10.44 -31.04 -11.42
CA ASN A 543 10.82 -32.01 -12.46
C ASN A 543 12.22 -32.58 -12.22
N GLU A 544 13.11 -31.76 -11.67
CA GLU A 544 14.48 -32.10 -11.27
C GLU A 544 14.54 -32.85 -9.93
N LYS A 545 13.43 -32.87 -9.17
CA LYS A 545 13.30 -33.50 -7.85
C LYS A 545 14.34 -33.02 -6.84
N VAL A 546 14.63 -31.72 -6.86
CA VAL A 546 15.62 -31.12 -5.96
C VAL A 546 15.14 -31.19 -4.51
N ILE A 547 16.01 -31.71 -3.65
CA ILE A 547 15.83 -31.74 -2.20
C ILE A 547 16.50 -30.49 -1.63
N VAL A 548 15.70 -29.63 -0.99
CA VAL A 548 16.18 -28.42 -0.29
C VAL A 548 16.95 -28.82 0.96
N GLY A 549 16.47 -29.85 1.65
CA GLY A 549 17.07 -30.37 2.87
C GLY A 549 16.14 -31.34 3.59
N THR A 550 16.34 -31.52 4.90
CA THR A 550 15.57 -32.47 5.70
C THR A 550 15.24 -31.95 7.09
N TYR A 551 14.24 -32.54 7.74
CA TYR A 551 13.99 -32.32 9.16
C TYR A 551 13.60 -33.61 9.88
N VAL A 552 13.73 -33.60 11.21
CA VAL A 552 13.25 -34.68 12.09
C VAL A 552 12.03 -34.24 12.88
N LYS A 553 11.14 -35.19 13.21
CA LYS A 553 9.92 -34.93 13.99
C LYS A 553 10.14 -35.23 15.47
N ALA A 554 9.57 -34.40 16.33
CA ALA A 554 9.54 -34.62 17.77
C ALA A 554 8.67 -35.84 18.11
N SER A 555 9.18 -36.69 19.02
CA SER A 555 8.45 -37.81 19.60
C SER A 555 7.46 -37.34 20.69
N SER A 556 6.55 -38.20 21.16
CA SER A 556 5.69 -37.86 22.30
C SER A 556 6.48 -37.58 23.59
N SER A 557 7.60 -38.28 23.80
CA SER A 557 8.49 -38.04 24.94
C SER A 557 9.10 -36.65 24.87
N ASP A 558 9.58 -36.28 23.68
CA ASP A 558 10.18 -34.98 23.38
C ASP A 558 9.18 -33.85 23.69
N LEU A 559 7.92 -33.98 23.25
CA LEU A 559 6.88 -32.96 23.50
C LEU A 559 6.60 -32.76 24.99
N ASN A 560 6.55 -33.84 25.78
CA ASN A 560 6.35 -33.74 27.23
C ASN A 560 7.55 -33.08 27.93
N GLU A 561 8.77 -33.43 27.51
CA GLU A 561 10.00 -32.81 28.00
C GLU A 561 10.06 -31.32 27.67
N ALA A 562 9.68 -30.93 26.45
CA ALA A 562 9.66 -29.54 26.03
C ALA A 562 8.75 -28.67 26.92
N VAL A 563 7.54 -29.17 27.23
CA VAL A 563 6.62 -28.50 28.15
C VAL A 563 7.22 -28.39 29.55
N ALA A 564 7.82 -29.48 30.07
CA ALA A 564 8.45 -29.47 31.39
C ALA A 564 9.59 -28.44 31.49
N VAL A 565 10.44 -28.34 30.47
CA VAL A 565 11.53 -27.35 30.39
C VAL A 565 10.99 -25.93 30.34
N ALA A 566 10.00 -25.66 29.49
CA ALA A 566 9.39 -24.33 29.37
C ALA A 566 8.73 -23.90 30.69
N LYS A 567 8.02 -24.81 31.34
CA LYS A 567 7.40 -24.57 32.64
C LYS A 567 8.44 -24.30 33.72
N ALA A 568 9.56 -25.02 33.73
CA ALA A 568 10.63 -24.81 34.69
C ALA A 568 11.32 -23.43 34.54
N ASP A 569 11.38 -22.87 33.32
CA ASP A 569 12.07 -21.61 33.00
C ASP A 569 13.45 -21.53 33.65
N VAL A 570 14.28 -22.54 33.36
CA VAL A 570 15.59 -22.75 33.98
C VAL A 570 16.53 -21.56 33.83
N ASP A 571 16.36 -20.75 32.77
CA ASP A 571 17.15 -19.55 32.48
C ASP A 571 16.51 -18.25 33.00
N GLY A 572 15.35 -18.34 33.65
CA GLY A 572 14.67 -17.23 34.30
C GLY A 572 14.23 -16.11 33.34
N TRP A 573 13.74 -16.45 32.15
CA TRP A 573 13.24 -15.47 31.19
C TRP A 573 12.11 -14.62 31.78
N ARG A 574 11.18 -15.25 32.52
CA ARG A 574 10.07 -14.55 33.19
C ARG A 574 10.53 -13.52 34.22
N LYS A 575 11.75 -13.66 34.74
CA LYS A 575 12.35 -12.73 35.73
C LYS A 575 13.07 -11.55 35.09
N ARG A 576 13.31 -11.57 33.77
CA ARG A 576 13.93 -10.43 33.07
C ARG A 576 12.97 -9.26 33.07
N THR A 577 13.49 -8.06 33.22
CA THR A 577 12.72 -6.80 33.10
C THR A 577 12.29 -6.55 31.64
N THR A 578 11.26 -5.73 31.44
CA THR A 578 10.79 -5.32 30.10
C THR A 578 11.91 -4.73 29.25
N SER A 579 12.78 -3.88 29.82
CA SER A 579 13.94 -3.32 29.11
C SER A 579 14.96 -4.39 28.69
N GLN A 580 15.23 -5.38 29.54
CA GLN A 580 16.12 -6.50 29.20
C GLN A 580 15.54 -7.36 28.07
N ARG A 581 14.23 -7.63 28.09
CA ARG A 581 13.55 -8.38 27.02
C ARG A 581 13.55 -7.58 25.71
N GLN A 582 13.29 -6.28 25.76
CA GLN A 582 13.37 -5.37 24.61
C GLN A 582 14.75 -5.43 23.96
N LYS A 583 15.83 -5.29 24.74
CA LYS A 583 17.20 -5.32 24.21
C LYS A 583 17.50 -6.61 23.45
N VAL A 584 17.03 -7.76 23.95
CA VAL A 584 17.20 -9.05 23.27
C VAL A 584 16.37 -9.13 21.99
N LEU A 585 15.10 -8.73 22.02
CA LEU A 585 14.22 -8.81 20.84
C LEU A 585 14.66 -7.86 19.72
N MET A 586 15.15 -6.67 20.05
CA MET A 586 15.75 -5.76 19.07
C MET A 586 17.12 -6.27 18.56
N ALA A 587 17.88 -7.05 19.35
CA ALA A 587 19.05 -7.76 18.85
C ALA A 587 18.66 -8.89 17.89
N VAL A 588 17.54 -9.59 18.14
CA VAL A 588 16.99 -10.56 17.19
C VAL A 588 16.59 -9.86 15.88
N ALA A 589 16.02 -8.65 15.95
CA ALA A 589 15.70 -7.86 14.75
C ALA A 589 16.94 -7.58 13.90
N GLN A 590 18.08 -7.27 14.53
CA GLN A 590 19.35 -7.13 13.82
C GLN A 590 19.84 -8.45 13.19
N GLU A 591 19.65 -9.59 13.85
CA GLU A 591 19.96 -10.90 13.25
C GLU A 591 19.07 -11.21 12.05
N PHE A 592 17.80 -10.78 12.05
CA PHE A 592 16.93 -10.86 10.88
C PHE A 592 17.42 -9.96 9.75
N GLN A 593 17.88 -8.74 10.04
CA GLN A 593 18.46 -7.86 9.02
C GLN A 593 19.70 -8.50 8.38
N LYS A 594 20.64 -9.02 9.19
CA LYS A 594 21.83 -9.77 8.70
C LYS A 594 21.46 -11.00 7.88
N SER A 595 20.39 -11.69 8.31
CA SER A 595 19.92 -12.94 7.73
C SER A 595 18.88 -12.75 6.63
N ARG A 596 18.53 -11.50 6.25
CA ARG A 596 17.43 -11.17 5.33
C ARG A 596 17.51 -11.98 4.04
N GLY A 597 18.69 -12.07 3.46
CA GLY A 597 18.92 -12.88 2.26
C GLY A 597 18.61 -14.36 2.50
N ASP A 598 19.14 -14.95 3.56
CA ASP A 598 18.90 -16.37 3.86
C ASP A 598 17.44 -16.69 4.19
N LEU A 599 16.72 -15.77 4.84
CA LEU A 599 15.28 -15.89 5.09
C LEU A 599 14.48 -15.86 3.78
N ILE A 600 14.84 -14.99 2.83
CA ILE A 600 14.26 -14.97 1.48
C ILE A 600 14.56 -16.27 0.73
N GLY A 601 15.82 -16.70 0.76
CA GLY A 601 16.28 -17.88 0.04
C GLY A 601 15.63 -19.18 0.52
N ILE A 602 15.50 -19.38 1.84
CA ILE A 602 14.86 -20.58 2.38
C ILE A 602 13.35 -20.60 2.09
N ALA A 603 12.67 -19.45 2.15
CA ALA A 603 11.25 -19.38 1.80
C ALA A 603 11.01 -19.67 0.31
N ALA A 604 11.87 -19.16 -0.58
CA ALA A 604 11.81 -19.48 -1.99
C ALA A 604 11.99 -20.98 -2.24
N ALA A 605 13.00 -21.60 -1.60
CA ALA A 605 13.30 -23.02 -1.76
C ALA A 605 12.22 -23.93 -1.15
N GLU A 606 11.79 -23.67 0.09
CA GLU A 606 10.87 -24.54 0.81
C GLU A 606 9.41 -24.31 0.41
N VAL A 607 8.92 -23.07 0.33
CA VAL A 607 7.48 -22.80 0.10
C VAL A 607 7.18 -22.19 -1.27
N GLY A 608 8.19 -21.96 -2.11
CA GLY A 608 7.98 -21.46 -3.47
C GLY A 608 7.46 -20.02 -3.54
N LYS A 609 7.84 -19.19 -2.55
CA LYS A 609 7.50 -17.77 -2.51
C LYS A 609 8.53 -16.93 -3.28
N VAL A 610 8.06 -15.95 -4.05
CA VAL A 610 8.93 -15.06 -4.83
C VAL A 610 9.68 -14.08 -3.91
N PHE A 611 10.88 -13.65 -4.33
CA PHE A 611 11.79 -12.87 -3.49
C PHE A 611 11.15 -11.57 -2.98
N SER A 612 10.41 -10.86 -3.83
CA SER A 612 9.76 -9.61 -3.46
C SER A 612 8.64 -9.77 -2.42
N GLU A 613 7.98 -10.94 -2.37
CA GLU A 613 6.94 -11.22 -1.36
C GLU A 613 7.54 -11.67 -0.03
N THR A 614 8.71 -12.31 -0.04
CA THR A 614 9.41 -12.64 1.22
C THR A 614 10.19 -11.45 1.77
N ASP A 615 10.72 -10.55 0.94
CA ASP A 615 11.45 -9.36 1.42
C ASP A 615 10.57 -8.48 2.32
N VAL A 616 9.32 -8.22 1.90
CA VAL A 616 8.35 -7.47 2.72
C VAL A 616 7.98 -8.22 4.01
N GLU A 617 7.95 -9.55 3.95
CA GLU A 617 7.67 -10.40 5.11
C GLU A 617 8.82 -10.38 6.13
N VAL A 618 10.07 -10.29 5.68
CA VAL A 618 11.20 -10.08 6.58
C VAL A 618 11.11 -8.72 7.27
N SER A 619 10.69 -7.68 6.56
CA SER A 619 10.42 -6.35 7.15
C SER A 619 9.33 -6.43 8.22
N GLU A 620 8.22 -7.14 7.95
CA GLU A 620 7.15 -7.37 8.93
C GLU A 620 7.63 -8.14 10.17
N ALA A 621 8.50 -9.13 10.00
CA ALA A 621 9.11 -9.88 11.11
C ALA A 621 9.97 -8.97 12.01
N ILE A 622 10.78 -8.10 11.40
CA ILE A 622 11.60 -7.09 12.09
C ILE A 622 10.69 -6.10 12.82
N ASP A 623 9.59 -5.67 12.18
CA ASP A 623 8.62 -4.78 12.80
C ASP A 623 8.02 -5.40 14.06
N PHE A 624 7.61 -6.67 14.04
CA PHE A 624 7.09 -7.35 15.25
C PHE A 624 8.12 -7.40 16.38
N LEU A 625 9.38 -7.72 16.07
CA LEU A 625 10.48 -7.80 17.03
C LEU A 625 10.74 -6.46 17.72
N ASN A 626 10.63 -5.36 16.97
CA ASN A 626 10.81 -4.01 17.49
C ASN A 626 9.55 -3.45 18.17
N PHE A 627 8.36 -3.79 17.66
CA PHE A 627 7.09 -3.21 18.09
C PHE A 627 6.56 -3.82 19.38
N TYR A 628 6.56 -5.15 19.53
CA TYR A 628 5.94 -5.76 20.70
C TYR A 628 6.58 -5.40 22.05
N PRO A 629 7.92 -5.37 22.21
CA PRO A 629 8.49 -4.86 23.46
C PRO A 629 8.21 -3.37 23.68
N TYR A 630 8.15 -2.56 22.62
CA TYR A 630 7.70 -1.16 22.69
C TYR A 630 6.23 -1.05 23.15
N SER A 631 5.38 -1.95 22.69
CA SER A 631 3.97 -2.03 23.12
C SER A 631 3.83 -2.39 24.61
N VAL A 632 4.65 -3.32 25.13
CA VAL A 632 4.68 -3.62 26.58
C VAL A 632 5.01 -2.38 27.40
N GLN A 633 5.99 -1.57 26.97
CA GLN A 633 6.32 -0.34 27.67
C GLN A 633 5.17 0.67 27.68
N LYS A 634 4.42 0.77 26.58
CA LYS A 634 3.22 1.62 26.54
C LYS A 634 2.12 1.13 27.47
N LEU A 635 1.99 -0.18 27.65
CA LEU A 635 1.05 -0.78 28.59
C LEU A 635 1.48 -0.54 30.04
N GLU A 636 2.74 -0.76 30.39
CA GLU A 636 3.30 -0.53 31.73
C GLU A 636 3.39 0.96 32.10
N ALA A 637 3.31 1.87 31.12
CA ALA A 637 3.25 3.30 31.35
C ALA A 637 1.86 3.78 31.83
N LEU A 638 0.82 2.93 31.76
CA LEU A 638 -0.49 3.24 32.33
C LEU A 638 -0.40 3.25 33.87
N GLU A 639 -0.95 4.27 34.49
CA GLU A 639 -0.84 4.46 35.94
C GLU A 639 -1.50 3.29 36.69
N GLY A 640 -0.79 2.74 37.67
CA GLY A 640 -1.27 1.62 38.48
C GLY A 640 -1.32 0.26 37.77
N VAL A 641 -1.10 0.19 36.45
CA VAL A 641 -1.11 -1.09 35.72
C VAL A 641 0.23 -1.81 35.87
N CYS A 642 0.18 -3.03 36.36
CA CYS A 642 1.31 -3.96 36.43
C CYS A 642 1.03 -5.15 35.50
N ALA A 643 2.06 -5.64 34.81
CA ALA A 643 1.92 -6.69 33.82
C ALA A 643 3.01 -7.75 33.98
N GLU A 644 2.61 -9.02 33.98
CA GLU A 644 3.53 -10.17 34.02
C GLU A 644 3.13 -11.18 32.94
N GLY A 645 4.07 -12.02 32.49
CA GLY A 645 3.76 -13.09 31.54
C GLY A 645 2.79 -14.12 32.13
N LYS A 646 1.99 -14.77 31.26
CA LYS A 646 1.09 -15.86 31.65
C LYS A 646 1.82 -17.15 32.05
N GLY A 647 2.89 -17.51 31.34
CA GLY A 647 3.66 -18.73 31.61
C GLY A 647 4.31 -19.33 30.35
N VAL A 648 3.78 -20.46 29.87
CA VAL A 648 4.20 -21.19 28.67
C VAL A 648 3.24 -20.91 27.51
N GLY A 649 3.76 -20.28 26.46
CA GLY A 649 3.03 -20.06 25.21
C GLY A 649 3.35 -21.11 24.16
N LEU A 650 2.33 -21.61 23.47
CA LEU A 650 2.48 -22.43 22.27
C LEU A 650 2.18 -21.60 21.02
N VAL A 651 3.15 -21.50 20.13
CA VAL A 651 2.98 -20.88 18.81
C VAL A 651 2.79 -21.98 17.77
N VAL A 652 1.63 -22.00 17.12
CA VAL A 652 1.32 -22.90 16.00
C VAL A 652 1.19 -22.08 14.73
N SER A 653 2.25 -22.05 13.92
CA SER A 653 2.38 -21.14 12.79
C SER A 653 1.97 -21.76 11.44
N PRO A 654 1.54 -20.95 10.46
CA PRO A 654 1.16 -21.40 9.13
C PRO A 654 2.41 -21.49 8.22
N TRP A 655 2.18 -21.75 6.93
CA TRP A 655 3.23 -21.89 5.90
C TRP A 655 3.26 -20.74 4.88
N ASN A 656 2.20 -19.95 4.77
CA ASN A 656 2.06 -18.93 3.72
C ASN A 656 2.83 -17.64 4.01
N PHE A 657 3.00 -17.32 5.30
CA PHE A 657 3.95 -16.35 5.83
C PHE A 657 4.87 -17.08 6.84
N PRO A 658 5.83 -17.87 6.34
CA PRO A 658 6.64 -18.76 7.16
C PRO A 658 7.76 -18.07 7.96
N ILE A 659 7.93 -16.75 7.79
CA ILE A 659 8.89 -15.90 8.48
C ILE A 659 8.15 -14.95 9.43
N ALA A 660 7.22 -14.12 8.94
CA ALA A 660 6.60 -13.05 9.74
C ALA A 660 5.67 -13.59 10.83
N ILE A 661 4.73 -14.47 10.50
CA ILE A 661 3.73 -14.98 11.46
C ILE A 661 4.39 -15.80 12.60
N PRO A 662 5.28 -16.78 12.35
CA PRO A 662 5.97 -17.45 13.45
C PRO A 662 6.80 -16.47 14.29
N THR A 663 7.47 -15.51 13.66
CA THR A 663 8.23 -14.48 14.38
C THR A 663 7.31 -13.61 15.24
N GLY A 664 6.16 -13.18 14.72
CA GLY A 664 5.19 -12.37 15.44
C GLY A 664 4.64 -13.07 16.68
N GLY A 665 4.26 -14.35 16.55
CA GLY A 665 3.81 -15.17 17.68
C GLY A 665 4.89 -15.35 18.75
N ILE A 666 6.13 -15.70 18.33
CA ILE A 666 7.27 -15.85 19.25
C ILE A 666 7.59 -14.51 19.93
N ALA A 667 7.71 -13.43 19.16
CA ALA A 667 8.07 -12.10 19.65
C ALA A 667 7.04 -11.56 20.63
N ALA A 668 5.74 -11.71 20.35
CA ALA A 668 4.67 -11.31 21.26
C ALA A 668 4.75 -12.10 22.58
N ALA A 669 4.85 -13.44 22.51
CA ALA A 669 4.94 -14.26 23.72
C ALA A 669 6.18 -13.93 24.56
N LEU A 670 7.36 -13.81 23.94
CA LEU A 670 8.61 -13.46 24.62
C LEU A 670 8.59 -12.04 25.19
N ALA A 671 8.07 -11.05 24.46
CA ALA A 671 7.97 -9.65 24.92
C ALA A 671 7.08 -9.54 26.15
N ALA A 672 5.95 -10.25 26.16
CA ALA A 672 5.04 -10.37 27.29
C ALA A 672 5.66 -11.10 28.50
N GLY A 673 6.83 -11.74 28.33
CA GLY A 673 7.59 -12.38 29.40
C GLY A 673 7.46 -13.90 29.46
N ASN A 674 6.84 -14.56 28.47
CA ASN A 674 6.58 -15.99 28.48
C ASN A 674 7.76 -16.82 27.94
N THR A 675 7.82 -18.10 28.29
CA THR A 675 8.62 -19.11 27.55
C THR A 675 7.79 -19.66 26.39
N VAL A 676 8.44 -20.10 25.30
CA VAL A 676 7.75 -20.42 24.04
C VAL A 676 8.13 -21.80 23.52
N LEU A 677 7.10 -22.55 23.13
CA LEU A 677 7.22 -23.70 22.24
C LEU A 677 6.71 -23.30 20.86
N ILE A 678 7.46 -23.56 19.79
CA ILE A 678 6.95 -23.40 18.43
C ILE A 678 6.77 -24.74 17.73
N LYS A 679 5.54 -24.98 17.28
CA LYS A 679 5.17 -26.05 16.35
C LYS A 679 4.88 -25.40 14.99
N PRO A 680 5.80 -25.48 14.01
CA PRO A 680 5.54 -24.92 12.69
C PRO A 680 4.58 -25.78 11.86
N SER A 681 4.10 -25.22 10.74
CA SER A 681 3.49 -26.04 9.68
C SER A 681 4.49 -27.09 9.17
N SER A 682 3.98 -28.27 8.80
CA SER A 682 4.80 -29.33 8.18
C SER A 682 5.41 -28.92 6.84
N ASP A 683 4.86 -27.87 6.21
CA ASP A 683 5.28 -27.36 4.91
C ASP A 683 6.32 -26.24 4.98
N ALA A 684 6.61 -25.73 6.19
CA ALA A 684 7.49 -24.58 6.43
C ALA A 684 8.46 -24.81 7.60
N VAL A 685 8.90 -26.06 7.79
CA VAL A 685 9.71 -26.46 8.95
C VAL A 685 11.10 -25.85 8.87
N LEU A 686 11.72 -25.82 7.70
CA LEU A 686 13.07 -25.30 7.52
C LEU A 686 13.11 -23.77 7.71
N CYS A 687 12.11 -23.05 7.19
CA CYS A 687 11.92 -21.62 7.41
C CYS A 687 11.80 -21.31 8.91
N ALA A 688 10.92 -22.03 9.62
CA ALA A 688 10.72 -21.83 11.05
C ALA A 688 11.97 -22.17 11.87
N TYR A 689 12.73 -23.19 11.46
CA TYR A 689 14.03 -23.49 12.08
C TYR A 689 15.03 -22.35 11.88
N ARG A 690 15.11 -21.76 10.68
CA ARG A 690 15.97 -20.60 10.40
C ARG A 690 15.56 -19.38 11.21
N VAL A 691 14.26 -19.16 11.37
CA VAL A 691 13.70 -18.14 12.28
C VAL A 691 14.19 -18.37 13.70
N CYS A 692 14.04 -19.58 14.25
CA CYS A 692 14.50 -19.90 15.60
C CYS A 692 16.01 -19.68 15.78
N GLN A 693 16.82 -20.00 14.76
CA GLN A 693 18.25 -19.72 14.79
C GLN A 693 18.55 -18.23 14.97
N CYS A 694 17.85 -17.33 14.28
CA CYS A 694 18.04 -15.89 14.51
C CYS A 694 17.78 -15.49 15.97
N PHE A 695 16.78 -16.08 16.62
CA PHE A 695 16.53 -15.85 18.05
C PHE A 695 17.66 -16.40 18.93
N TRP A 696 18.13 -17.62 18.66
CA TRP A 696 19.20 -18.24 19.43
C TRP A 696 20.54 -17.53 19.25
N ASP A 697 20.86 -17.11 18.03
CA ASP A 697 22.08 -16.39 17.69
C ASP A 697 22.13 -15.00 18.36
N ALA A 698 20.96 -14.36 18.55
CA ALA A 698 20.82 -13.13 19.32
C ALA A 698 20.82 -13.32 20.85
N GLY A 699 20.93 -14.56 21.34
CA GLY A 699 21.06 -14.87 22.76
C GLY A 699 19.76 -15.22 23.49
N VAL A 700 18.66 -15.52 22.78
CA VAL A 700 17.51 -16.21 23.39
C VAL A 700 17.90 -17.65 23.68
N SER A 701 17.73 -18.10 24.92
CA SER A 701 18.08 -19.48 25.27
C SER A 701 17.21 -20.48 24.53
N LYS A 702 17.83 -21.61 24.13
CA LYS A 702 17.14 -22.78 23.60
C LYS A 702 16.22 -23.49 24.60
N ASN A 703 16.32 -23.17 25.90
CA ASN A 703 15.31 -23.58 26.90
C ASN A 703 14.09 -22.66 26.90
N THR A 704 14.30 -21.37 26.57
CA THR A 704 13.24 -20.35 26.53
C THR A 704 12.43 -20.42 25.24
N LEU A 705 13.09 -20.64 24.09
CA LEU A 705 12.45 -20.86 22.80
C LEU A 705 12.84 -22.26 22.29
N GLN A 706 11.89 -23.18 22.30
CA GLN A 706 12.06 -24.56 21.88
C GLN A 706 11.34 -24.84 20.57
N PHE A 707 11.96 -25.65 19.70
CA PHE A 707 11.49 -25.96 18.35
C PHE A 707 11.03 -27.42 18.28
N VAL A 708 9.71 -27.61 18.14
CA VAL A 708 9.04 -28.92 18.26
C VAL A 708 8.23 -29.29 17.01
N PRO A 709 8.90 -29.53 15.85
CA PRO A 709 8.21 -29.94 14.63
C PRO A 709 7.55 -31.32 14.82
N CYS A 710 6.23 -31.37 14.76
CA CYS A 710 5.47 -32.62 14.83
C CYS A 710 4.19 -32.54 13.98
N SER A 711 3.47 -33.65 13.83
CA SER A 711 2.18 -33.64 13.13
C SER A 711 1.13 -32.87 13.95
N GLY A 712 0.09 -32.37 13.27
CA GLY A 712 -1.04 -31.71 13.94
C GLY A 712 -1.72 -32.61 14.97
N ALA A 713 -1.92 -33.89 14.64
CA ALA A 713 -2.48 -34.88 15.56
C ALA A 713 -1.63 -35.09 16.83
N MET A 714 -0.30 -35.09 16.70
CA MET A 714 0.61 -35.17 17.85
C MET A 714 0.54 -33.92 18.72
N ALA A 715 0.54 -32.73 18.11
CA ALA A 715 0.40 -31.47 18.82
C ALA A 715 -0.94 -31.38 19.56
N GLY A 716 -2.05 -31.76 18.90
CA GLY A 716 -3.38 -31.80 19.51
C GLY A 716 -3.41 -32.70 20.75
N LYS A 717 -2.84 -33.90 20.66
CA LYS A 717 -2.88 -34.90 21.74
C LYS A 717 -1.95 -34.60 22.92
N HIS A 718 -0.79 -33.98 22.68
CA HIS A 718 0.28 -33.86 23.68
C HIS A 718 0.60 -32.42 24.10
N LEU A 719 0.28 -31.43 23.26
CA LEU A 719 0.50 -30.02 23.57
C LEU A 719 -0.83 -29.33 23.92
N ILE A 720 -1.81 -29.35 23.01
CA ILE A 720 -3.07 -28.60 23.21
C ILE A 720 -3.81 -29.04 24.48
N THR A 721 -3.89 -30.35 24.75
CA THR A 721 -4.54 -30.91 25.94
C THR A 721 -3.73 -30.78 27.23
N ASN A 722 -2.47 -30.32 27.15
CA ASN A 722 -1.59 -30.27 28.31
C ASN A 722 -1.85 -29.00 29.13
N SER A 723 -2.26 -29.17 30.39
CA SER A 723 -2.62 -28.06 31.31
C SER A 723 -1.50 -27.05 31.54
N ASP A 724 -0.25 -27.45 31.33
CA ASP A 724 0.94 -26.62 31.53
C ASP A 724 1.22 -25.66 30.35
N ILE A 725 0.39 -25.69 29.30
CA ILE A 725 0.35 -24.65 28.26
C ILE A 725 -0.72 -23.63 28.65
N ASP A 726 -0.31 -22.39 28.89
CA ASP A 726 -1.17 -21.32 29.38
C ASP A 726 -1.97 -20.64 28.26
N PHE A 727 -1.42 -20.59 27.05
CA PHE A 727 -2.10 -20.04 25.88
C PHE A 727 -1.54 -20.59 24.56
N VAL A 728 -2.35 -20.48 23.51
CA VAL A 728 -2.00 -20.85 22.14
C VAL A 728 -2.17 -19.66 21.22
N ILE A 729 -1.12 -19.33 20.47
CA ILE A 729 -1.19 -18.42 19.31
C ILE A 729 -1.27 -19.29 18.07
N PHE A 730 -2.39 -19.24 17.35
CA PHE A 730 -2.64 -20.05 16.17
C PHE A 730 -2.97 -19.18 14.96
N THR A 731 -2.40 -19.53 13.81
CA THR A 731 -2.89 -19.03 12.52
C THR A 731 -3.09 -20.20 11.57
N GLY A 732 -4.30 -20.34 11.02
CA GLY A 732 -4.65 -21.45 10.13
C GLY A 732 -6.15 -21.58 9.87
N GLY A 733 -6.60 -22.80 9.58
CA GLY A 733 -8.01 -23.03 9.21
C GLY A 733 -8.98 -22.93 10.40
N GLU A 734 -10.20 -22.45 10.13
CA GLU A 734 -11.33 -22.39 11.10
C GLU A 734 -11.55 -23.75 11.78
N THR A 735 -11.61 -24.82 10.99
CA THR A 735 -11.85 -26.18 11.48
C THR A 735 -10.80 -26.61 12.51
N THR A 736 -9.52 -26.30 12.27
CA THR A 736 -8.44 -26.66 13.18
C THR A 736 -8.51 -25.88 14.49
N ALA A 737 -8.85 -24.58 14.44
CA ALA A 737 -9.05 -23.78 15.65
C ALA A 737 -10.24 -24.31 16.47
N LYS A 738 -11.34 -24.68 15.81
CA LYS A 738 -12.49 -25.34 16.45
C LYS A 738 -12.09 -26.67 17.11
N GLU A 739 -11.32 -27.52 16.43
CA GLU A 739 -10.82 -28.78 16.99
C GLU A 739 -9.93 -28.58 18.24
N MET A 740 -9.14 -27.50 18.28
CA MET A 740 -8.35 -27.14 19.47
C MET A 740 -9.25 -26.82 20.66
N ILE A 741 -10.28 -26.00 20.47
CA ILE A 741 -11.27 -25.66 21.51
C ILE A 741 -12.02 -26.93 21.96
N LEU A 742 -12.46 -27.79 21.05
CA LEU A 742 -13.13 -29.04 21.43
C LEU A 742 -12.23 -29.98 22.23
N SER A 743 -10.92 -29.96 21.97
CA SER A 743 -9.95 -30.82 22.67
C SER A 743 -9.59 -30.30 24.06
N ARG A 744 -9.59 -28.97 24.26
CA ARG A 744 -9.38 -28.30 25.55
C ARG A 744 -10.22 -27.02 25.62
N PRO A 745 -11.48 -27.09 26.07
CA PRO A 745 -12.44 -25.98 26.00
C PRO A 745 -12.04 -24.72 26.77
N ASP A 746 -11.22 -24.85 27.81
CA ASP A 746 -10.73 -23.77 28.68
C ASP A 746 -9.43 -23.12 28.18
N ILE A 747 -8.85 -23.59 27.07
CA ILE A 747 -7.57 -23.03 26.56
C ILE A 747 -7.72 -21.57 26.15
N HIS A 748 -6.76 -20.72 26.54
CA HIS A 748 -6.66 -19.37 26.01
C HIS A 748 -6.13 -19.40 24.57
N LEU A 749 -7.04 -19.41 23.59
CA LEU A 749 -6.71 -19.44 22.17
C LEU A 749 -6.81 -18.02 21.57
N SER A 750 -5.69 -17.55 21.01
CA SER A 750 -5.65 -16.42 20.08
C SER A 750 -5.48 -16.96 18.68
N ALA A 751 -6.58 -17.15 17.96
CA ALA A 751 -6.60 -17.71 16.62
C ALA A 751 -7.01 -16.69 15.56
N GLU A 752 -6.11 -16.46 14.61
CA GLU A 752 -6.45 -15.85 13.32
C GLU A 752 -6.78 -16.96 12.33
N THR A 753 -7.97 -16.88 11.75
CA THR A 753 -8.48 -17.89 10.81
C THR A 753 -8.71 -17.29 9.43
N GLY A 754 -9.00 -18.16 8.45
CA GLY A 754 -9.16 -17.79 7.05
C GLY A 754 -10.17 -16.67 6.76
N GLY A 755 -10.13 -16.19 5.53
CA GLY A 755 -10.97 -15.11 5.02
C GLY A 755 -11.70 -15.49 3.75
N LYS A 756 -12.91 -14.94 3.55
CA LYS A 756 -13.58 -14.92 2.25
C LYS A 756 -13.66 -13.49 1.75
N ASP A 757 -12.48 -12.93 1.54
CA ASP A 757 -12.30 -11.50 1.40
C ASP A 757 -12.70 -10.99 0.02
N ALA A 758 -13.25 -9.78 0.01
CA ALA A 758 -13.88 -9.20 -1.16
C ALA A 758 -13.46 -7.77 -1.46
N THR A 759 -13.37 -7.43 -2.74
CA THR A 759 -13.25 -6.04 -3.22
C THR A 759 -14.54 -5.65 -3.93
N ILE A 760 -15.18 -4.59 -3.45
CA ILE A 760 -16.35 -3.97 -4.08
C ILE A 760 -15.88 -2.87 -5.04
N VAL A 761 -16.41 -2.84 -6.26
CA VAL A 761 -16.12 -1.79 -7.25
C VAL A 761 -17.41 -1.12 -7.68
N THR A 762 -17.50 0.20 -7.47
CA THR A 762 -18.67 0.99 -7.85
C THR A 762 -18.49 1.67 -9.21
N ALA A 763 -19.57 2.19 -9.78
CA ALA A 763 -19.53 2.93 -11.04
C ALA A 763 -18.66 4.21 -10.98
N LEU A 764 -18.37 4.73 -9.77
CA LEU A 764 -17.53 5.91 -9.56
C LEU A 764 -16.05 5.59 -9.24
N ALA A 765 -15.64 4.34 -9.42
CA ALA A 765 -14.26 3.92 -9.27
C ALA A 765 -13.34 4.43 -10.40
N ASP A 766 -12.05 4.55 -10.10
CA ASP A 766 -11.01 4.57 -11.13
C ASP A 766 -10.77 3.13 -11.59
N ARG A 767 -11.32 2.76 -12.76
CA ARG A 767 -11.35 1.37 -13.25
C ARG A 767 -9.95 0.77 -13.45
N ASP A 768 -8.99 1.56 -13.90
CA ASP A 768 -7.59 1.13 -14.09
C ASP A 768 -6.94 0.80 -12.75
N GLN A 769 -7.11 1.70 -11.77
CA GLN A 769 -6.63 1.49 -10.40
C GLN A 769 -7.30 0.27 -9.74
N ALA A 770 -8.63 0.13 -9.92
CA ALA A 770 -9.39 -0.99 -9.39
C ALA A 770 -8.86 -2.33 -9.92
N VAL A 771 -8.65 -2.46 -11.24
CA VAL A 771 -8.09 -3.70 -11.81
C VAL A 771 -6.69 -3.97 -11.27
N LYS A 772 -5.82 -2.95 -11.22
CA LYS A 772 -4.46 -3.10 -10.65
C LYS A 772 -4.51 -3.63 -9.21
N ASN A 773 -5.36 -3.06 -8.38
CA ASN A 773 -5.50 -3.45 -6.98
C ASN A 773 -6.13 -4.84 -6.82
N ILE A 774 -7.14 -5.18 -7.62
CA ILE A 774 -7.77 -6.50 -7.63
C ILE A 774 -6.75 -7.59 -8.00
N VAL A 775 -6.01 -7.41 -9.10
CA VAL A 775 -5.04 -8.39 -9.58
C VAL A 775 -3.95 -8.64 -8.54
N ALA A 776 -3.40 -7.57 -7.96
CA ALA A 776 -2.42 -7.69 -6.88
C ALA A 776 -2.99 -8.41 -5.65
N SER A 777 -4.22 -8.06 -5.24
CA SER A 777 -4.86 -8.63 -4.04
C SER A 777 -5.27 -10.09 -4.21
N ALA A 778 -5.66 -10.49 -5.43
CA ALA A 778 -6.13 -11.83 -5.72
C ALA A 778 -4.99 -12.84 -5.94
N PHE A 779 -3.89 -12.40 -6.58
CA PHE A 779 -2.92 -13.34 -7.14
C PHE A 779 -1.53 -13.29 -6.51
N ASN A 780 -1.11 -12.21 -5.84
CA ASN A 780 0.18 -12.19 -5.14
C ASN A 780 0.30 -13.36 -4.15
N ASN A 781 1.50 -13.92 -4.03
CA ASN A 781 1.75 -15.17 -3.29
C ASN A 781 0.89 -16.36 -3.77
N SER A 782 0.59 -16.41 -5.08
CA SER A 782 -0.28 -17.43 -5.69
C SER A 782 -1.68 -17.47 -5.07
N GLY A 783 -2.19 -16.33 -4.58
CA GLY A 783 -3.48 -16.24 -3.87
C GLY A 783 -3.51 -16.95 -2.50
N GLN A 784 -2.36 -17.39 -1.98
CA GLN A 784 -2.24 -18.09 -0.69
C GLN A 784 -2.07 -17.07 0.45
N LYS A 785 -3.06 -16.20 0.65
CA LYS A 785 -3.12 -15.27 1.78
C LYS A 785 -4.51 -15.35 2.39
N CYS A 786 -4.59 -15.31 3.72
CA CYS A 786 -5.87 -15.15 4.42
C CYS A 786 -6.58 -13.87 3.95
N SER A 787 -5.79 -12.82 3.65
CA SER A 787 -6.26 -11.52 3.16
C SER A 787 -6.59 -11.46 1.66
N ALA A 788 -6.42 -12.54 0.89
CA ALA A 788 -6.48 -12.46 -0.58
C ALA A 788 -7.90 -12.13 -1.07
N THR A 789 -8.04 -11.19 -2.00
CA THR A 789 -9.31 -10.92 -2.67
C THR A 789 -9.67 -12.13 -3.53
N SER A 790 -10.49 -13.03 -2.99
CA SER A 790 -11.01 -14.19 -3.73
C SER A 790 -12.40 -13.93 -4.32
N LEU A 791 -13.02 -12.81 -3.92
CA LEU A 791 -14.31 -12.35 -4.41
C LEU A 791 -14.24 -10.90 -4.89
N VAL A 792 -14.72 -10.62 -6.10
CA VAL A 792 -14.93 -9.26 -6.58
C VAL A 792 -16.41 -9.04 -6.80
N VAL A 793 -16.96 -8.02 -6.16
CA VAL A 793 -18.38 -7.66 -6.28
C VAL A 793 -18.48 -6.35 -7.05
N LEU A 794 -18.95 -6.44 -8.29
CA LEU A 794 -19.05 -5.30 -9.18
C LEU A 794 -20.47 -4.74 -9.14
N GLU A 795 -20.62 -3.42 -8.98
CA GLU A 795 -21.88 -2.76 -9.30
C GLU A 795 -22.25 -3.04 -10.76
N ARG A 796 -23.54 -3.22 -11.05
CA ARG A 796 -24.05 -3.65 -12.35
C ARG A 796 -23.41 -2.96 -13.55
N GLU A 797 -23.23 -1.63 -13.50
CA GLU A 797 -22.61 -0.88 -14.61
C GLU A 797 -21.19 -1.35 -14.91
N VAL A 798 -20.40 -1.65 -13.88
CA VAL A 798 -19.02 -2.14 -14.00
C VAL A 798 -19.02 -3.61 -14.43
N TYR A 799 -19.94 -4.42 -13.89
CA TYR A 799 -20.10 -5.82 -14.29
C TYR A 799 -20.46 -5.96 -15.78
N GLU A 800 -21.31 -5.08 -16.31
CA GLU A 800 -21.73 -5.10 -17.71
C GLU A 800 -20.69 -4.43 -18.65
N ASP A 801 -19.67 -3.77 -18.11
CA ASP A 801 -18.60 -3.17 -18.89
C ASP A 801 -17.62 -4.22 -19.44
N LYS A 802 -17.71 -4.44 -20.75
CA LYS A 802 -16.83 -5.34 -21.49
C LYS A 802 -15.36 -4.92 -21.43
N ASN A 803 -15.05 -3.63 -21.36
CA ASN A 803 -13.68 -3.14 -21.27
C ASN A 803 -13.09 -3.45 -19.90
N PHE A 804 -13.86 -3.26 -18.82
CA PHE A 804 -13.45 -3.67 -17.47
C PHE A 804 -13.16 -5.18 -17.41
N LYS A 805 -14.08 -6.03 -17.89
CA LYS A 805 -13.87 -7.48 -17.95
C LYS A 805 -12.62 -7.84 -18.76
N LYS A 806 -12.44 -7.24 -19.94
CA LYS A 806 -11.27 -7.47 -20.80
C LYS A 806 -9.98 -7.06 -20.09
N MET A 807 -9.94 -5.88 -19.47
CA MET A 807 -8.77 -5.35 -18.77
C MET A 807 -8.38 -6.23 -17.57
N LEU A 808 -9.36 -6.69 -16.80
CA LEU A 808 -9.11 -7.61 -15.68
C LEU A 808 -8.52 -8.95 -16.14
N VAL A 809 -9.08 -9.54 -17.19
CA VAL A 809 -8.59 -10.81 -17.76
C VAL A 809 -7.20 -10.64 -18.37
N ASP A 810 -6.98 -9.56 -19.13
CA ASP A 810 -5.68 -9.27 -19.76
C ASP A 810 -4.59 -9.08 -18.70
N ALA A 811 -4.85 -8.26 -17.66
CA ALA A 811 -3.92 -8.04 -16.57
C ALA A 811 -3.59 -9.34 -15.81
N ALA A 812 -4.59 -10.17 -15.49
CA ALA A 812 -4.38 -11.43 -14.79
C ALA A 812 -3.61 -12.46 -15.64
N SER A 813 -3.95 -12.59 -16.92
CA SER A 813 -3.30 -13.54 -17.84
C SER A 813 -1.86 -13.14 -18.21
N SER A 814 -1.53 -11.86 -18.05
CA SER A 814 -0.20 -11.29 -18.31
C SER A 814 0.78 -11.48 -17.16
N LEU A 815 0.33 -11.90 -15.98
CA LEU A 815 1.22 -12.18 -14.86
C LEU A 815 2.19 -13.31 -15.21
N ASN A 816 3.49 -13.04 -15.06
CA ASN A 816 4.52 -14.08 -15.18
C ASN A 816 4.40 -15.08 -14.03
N VAL A 817 4.03 -16.32 -14.37
CA VAL A 817 3.93 -17.46 -13.45
C VAL A 817 5.02 -18.45 -13.79
N GLY A 818 5.81 -18.87 -12.81
CA GLY A 818 6.85 -19.87 -13.02
C GLY A 818 7.75 -20.08 -11.81
N SER A 819 8.93 -20.66 -12.07
CA SER A 819 9.96 -20.91 -11.05
C SER A 819 10.36 -19.63 -10.31
N VAL A 820 10.41 -19.68 -8.97
CA VAL A 820 10.86 -18.54 -8.14
C VAL A 820 12.32 -18.17 -8.34
N TRP A 821 13.10 -19.07 -8.96
CA TRP A 821 14.49 -18.82 -9.32
C TRP A 821 14.65 -17.93 -10.55
N GLU A 822 13.57 -17.66 -11.26
CA GLU A 822 13.55 -16.71 -12.36
C GLU A 822 12.92 -15.41 -11.85
N LEU A 823 13.75 -14.40 -11.55
CA LEU A 823 13.36 -13.18 -10.81
C LEU A 823 12.29 -12.34 -11.52
N GLN A 824 11.99 -12.62 -12.79
CA GLN A 824 10.89 -11.99 -13.53
C GLN A 824 9.50 -12.53 -13.15
N ASN A 825 9.42 -13.70 -12.52
CA ASN A 825 8.15 -14.29 -12.15
C ASN A 825 7.54 -13.56 -10.96
N ARG A 826 6.27 -13.22 -11.09
CA ARG A 826 5.45 -12.53 -10.09
C ARG A 826 4.70 -13.53 -9.21
N ILE A 827 4.31 -14.64 -9.81
CA ILE A 827 3.60 -15.74 -9.18
C ILE A 827 4.51 -16.95 -9.16
N GLY A 828 4.73 -17.49 -7.96
CA GLY A 828 5.55 -18.67 -7.73
C GLY A 828 4.72 -19.95 -7.78
N SER A 829 5.01 -20.86 -6.86
CA SER A 829 4.27 -22.11 -6.74
C SER A 829 3.21 -22.04 -5.63
N LEU A 830 2.27 -22.97 -5.66
CA LEU A 830 1.51 -23.39 -4.50
C LEU A 830 2.44 -24.15 -3.54
N VAL A 831 2.08 -24.18 -2.26
CA VAL A 831 2.84 -24.96 -1.27
C VAL A 831 2.66 -26.47 -1.48
N ASP A 832 1.44 -26.88 -1.88
CA ASP A 832 1.06 -28.26 -2.15
C ASP A 832 0.08 -28.34 -3.34
N PHE A 833 -0.21 -29.55 -3.81
CA PHE A 833 -1.19 -29.80 -4.85
C PHE A 833 -2.58 -29.28 -4.47
N PRO A 834 -3.37 -28.77 -5.43
CA PRO A 834 -4.76 -28.40 -5.18
C PRO A 834 -5.56 -29.55 -4.55
N SER A 835 -6.13 -29.27 -3.38
CA SER A 835 -6.95 -30.21 -2.60
C SER A 835 -8.20 -29.50 -2.06
N GLY A 836 -9.10 -30.24 -1.40
CA GLY A 836 -10.29 -29.70 -0.75
C GLY A 836 -11.10 -28.72 -1.60
N ASN A 837 -11.35 -27.52 -1.05
CA ASN A 837 -12.12 -26.46 -1.70
C ASN A 837 -11.48 -25.97 -2.99
N LEU A 838 -10.15 -25.82 -3.04
CA LEU A 838 -9.44 -25.36 -4.23
C LEU A 838 -9.63 -26.34 -5.39
N LYS A 839 -9.44 -27.64 -5.14
CA LYS A 839 -9.65 -28.67 -6.17
C LYS A 839 -11.08 -28.68 -6.70
N LYS A 840 -12.07 -28.53 -5.82
CA LYS A 840 -13.48 -28.44 -6.21
C LYS A 840 -13.74 -27.22 -7.08
N ALA A 841 -13.23 -26.05 -6.69
CA ALA A 841 -13.35 -24.84 -7.50
C ALA A 841 -12.70 -25.01 -8.89
N LEU A 842 -11.50 -25.58 -8.98
CA LEU A 842 -10.85 -25.77 -10.28
C LEU A 842 -11.57 -26.77 -11.20
N GLY A 843 -12.27 -27.76 -10.62
CA GLY A 843 -12.88 -28.86 -11.39
C GLY A 843 -14.31 -28.63 -11.87
N SER A 844 -15.03 -27.64 -11.34
CA SER A 844 -16.44 -27.40 -11.68
C SER A 844 -16.84 -25.94 -11.56
N LEU A 845 -17.78 -25.53 -12.42
CA LEU A 845 -18.49 -24.24 -12.39
C LEU A 845 -19.92 -24.47 -11.86
N ASP A 846 -20.42 -23.51 -11.08
CA ASP A 846 -21.83 -23.48 -10.67
C ASP A 846 -22.72 -22.99 -11.84
N GLU A 847 -24.05 -23.12 -11.71
CA GLU A 847 -24.97 -22.74 -12.80
C GLU A 847 -24.90 -21.24 -13.11
N GLY A 848 -24.66 -20.90 -14.39
CA GLY A 848 -24.53 -19.50 -14.84
C GLY A 848 -23.12 -18.94 -14.75
N GLU A 849 -22.17 -19.66 -14.13
CA GLU A 849 -20.76 -19.29 -14.17
C GLU A 849 -20.08 -19.69 -15.49
N GLU A 850 -19.12 -18.88 -15.91
CA GLU A 850 -18.18 -19.19 -16.99
C GLU A 850 -16.73 -18.89 -16.57
N TRP A 851 -15.76 -19.55 -17.19
CA TRP A 851 -14.36 -19.16 -17.06
C TRP A 851 -14.10 -17.92 -17.94
N ALA A 852 -13.84 -16.78 -17.31
CA ALA A 852 -13.25 -15.63 -18.00
C ALA A 852 -11.74 -15.82 -18.22
N LEU A 853 -11.10 -16.60 -17.33
CA LEU A 853 -9.74 -17.11 -17.48
C LEU A 853 -9.67 -18.53 -16.90
N GLU A 854 -9.45 -19.53 -17.74
CA GLU A 854 -9.43 -20.94 -17.33
C GLU A 854 -8.16 -21.30 -16.54
N PRO A 855 -8.26 -22.16 -15.51
CA PRO A 855 -7.11 -22.60 -14.75
C PRO A 855 -6.16 -23.44 -15.61
N SER A 856 -4.86 -23.14 -15.52
CA SER A 856 -3.80 -23.87 -16.19
C SER A 856 -2.50 -23.83 -15.38
N TYR A 857 -1.52 -24.65 -15.74
CA TYR A 857 -0.25 -24.74 -15.01
C TYR A 857 0.94 -24.28 -15.87
N ALA A 858 1.88 -23.54 -15.29
CA ALA A 858 3.14 -23.19 -15.94
C ALA A 858 4.10 -24.39 -15.95
N ASP A 859 4.94 -24.48 -16.99
CA ASP A 859 6.04 -25.46 -17.12
C ASP A 859 5.68 -26.94 -16.90
N LYS A 860 4.39 -27.29 -17.09
CA LYS A 860 3.82 -28.60 -16.73
C LYS A 860 4.09 -28.97 -15.26
N ASN A 861 4.36 -27.99 -14.42
CA ASN A 861 4.59 -28.13 -13.00
C ASN A 861 3.25 -28.00 -12.27
N PRO A 862 2.77 -29.06 -11.59
CA PRO A 862 1.46 -29.09 -10.94
C PRO A 862 1.37 -28.17 -9.71
N TYR A 863 2.48 -27.60 -9.23
CA TYR A 863 2.48 -26.58 -8.19
C TYR A 863 2.34 -25.16 -8.76
N MET A 864 2.65 -24.92 -10.04
CA MET A 864 2.65 -23.57 -10.62
C MET A 864 1.30 -23.25 -11.29
N LEU A 865 0.25 -23.17 -10.47
CA LEU A 865 -1.09 -22.82 -10.93
C LEU A 865 -1.15 -21.35 -11.37
N LYS A 866 -1.58 -21.11 -12.60
CA LYS A 866 -1.80 -19.77 -13.14
C LYS A 866 -3.11 -19.16 -12.61
N PRO A 867 -3.24 -17.82 -12.60
CA PRO A 867 -4.49 -17.14 -12.29
C PRO A 867 -5.68 -17.70 -13.04
N ALA A 868 -6.81 -17.86 -12.36
CA ALA A 868 -8.09 -18.25 -12.93
C ALA A 868 -9.19 -17.29 -12.47
N ILE A 869 -10.14 -16.98 -13.37
CA ILE A 869 -11.24 -16.03 -13.11
C ILE A 869 -12.56 -16.68 -13.51
N ARG A 870 -13.46 -16.80 -12.54
CA ARG A 870 -14.86 -17.20 -12.72
C ARG A 870 -15.71 -15.95 -12.84
N TRP A 871 -16.60 -15.94 -13.83
CA TRP A 871 -17.52 -14.82 -14.06
C TRP A 871 -18.95 -15.31 -13.94
N GLY A 872 -19.78 -14.60 -13.19
CA GLY A 872 -21.18 -14.98 -12.99
C GLY A 872 -21.45 -15.76 -11.71
N THR A 873 -20.52 -15.74 -10.74
CA THR A 873 -20.75 -16.33 -9.42
C THR A 873 -22.00 -15.69 -8.80
N SER A 874 -22.92 -16.53 -8.34
CA SER A 874 -24.19 -16.13 -7.74
C SER A 874 -24.16 -16.21 -6.22
N ARG A 875 -25.09 -15.49 -5.60
CA ARG A 875 -25.22 -15.41 -4.15
C ARG A 875 -25.60 -16.78 -3.59
N GLY A 876 -24.70 -17.34 -2.77
CA GLY A 876 -24.85 -18.65 -2.14
C GLY A 876 -24.09 -19.78 -2.84
N ASP A 877 -23.48 -19.51 -4.00
CA ASP A 877 -22.64 -20.47 -4.72
C ASP A 877 -21.46 -20.95 -3.87
N PHE A 878 -20.88 -22.08 -4.26
CA PHE A 878 -19.78 -22.66 -3.50
C PHE A 878 -18.60 -21.69 -3.36
N CYS A 879 -18.22 -21.03 -4.45
CA CYS A 879 -17.11 -20.07 -4.46
C CYS A 879 -17.48 -18.72 -3.84
N HIS A 880 -18.77 -18.44 -3.57
CA HIS A 880 -19.18 -17.29 -2.75
C HIS A 880 -18.92 -17.57 -1.25
N MET A 881 -19.20 -18.79 -0.80
CA MET A 881 -19.24 -19.13 0.63
C MET A 881 -17.96 -19.76 1.20
N ASN A 882 -17.01 -20.18 0.35
CA ASN A 882 -15.85 -20.98 0.78
C ASN A 882 -14.52 -20.34 0.38
N GLU A 883 -13.58 -20.30 1.33
CA GLU A 883 -12.18 -19.93 1.10
C GLU A 883 -11.49 -21.00 0.25
N LEU A 884 -10.68 -20.55 -0.72
CA LEU A 884 -10.00 -21.41 -1.71
C LEU A 884 -8.49 -21.48 -1.50
N PHE A 885 -7.86 -20.42 -1.00
CA PHE A 885 -6.41 -20.37 -0.73
C PHE A 885 -5.53 -20.70 -1.96
N GLY A 886 -5.88 -20.12 -3.11
CA GLY A 886 -5.17 -20.27 -4.38
C GLY A 886 -5.54 -19.14 -5.34
N PRO A 887 -4.93 -19.07 -6.54
CA PRO A 887 -5.07 -17.94 -7.45
C PRO A 887 -6.36 -18.03 -8.27
N VAL A 888 -7.51 -18.12 -7.60
CA VAL A 888 -8.84 -18.24 -8.19
C VAL A 888 -9.72 -17.09 -7.72
N LEU A 889 -10.18 -16.26 -8.66
CA LEU A 889 -11.03 -15.11 -8.41
C LEU A 889 -12.47 -15.38 -8.89
N SER A 890 -13.45 -15.17 -8.02
CA SER A 890 -14.87 -15.17 -8.36
C SER A 890 -15.39 -13.75 -8.57
N VAL A 891 -16.10 -13.50 -9.68
CA VAL A 891 -16.72 -12.20 -9.97
C VAL A 891 -18.24 -12.29 -9.89
N MET A 892 -18.81 -11.46 -9.02
CA MET A 892 -20.24 -11.34 -8.76
C MET A 892 -20.78 -9.98 -9.22
N CYS A 893 -22.08 -9.94 -9.52
CA CYS A 893 -22.81 -8.73 -9.86
C CYS A 893 -23.69 -8.28 -8.68
N ALA A 894 -23.60 -7.01 -8.29
CA ALA A 894 -24.46 -6.36 -7.32
C ALA A 894 -25.31 -5.27 -7.97
N LYS A 895 -26.51 -5.03 -7.43
CA LYS A 895 -27.42 -3.99 -7.93
C LYS A 895 -26.89 -2.57 -7.67
N ASN A 896 -26.27 -2.37 -6.52
CA ASN A 896 -25.71 -1.12 -6.00
C ASN A 896 -24.77 -1.44 -4.83
N LEU A 897 -24.18 -0.41 -4.21
CA LEU A 897 -23.26 -0.56 -3.09
C LEU A 897 -23.89 -1.30 -1.90
N GLU A 898 -25.14 -1.00 -1.54
CA GLU A 898 -25.79 -1.62 -0.39
C GLU A 898 -25.97 -3.13 -0.59
N ASP A 899 -26.42 -3.56 -1.77
CA ASP A 899 -26.52 -4.96 -2.16
C ASP A 899 -25.13 -5.63 -2.19
N ALA A 900 -24.10 -4.92 -2.64
CA ALA A 900 -22.72 -5.41 -2.62
C ALA A 900 -22.21 -5.67 -1.19
N ILE A 901 -22.47 -4.74 -0.27
CA ILE A 901 -22.12 -4.89 1.15
C ILE A 901 -22.85 -6.08 1.77
N ASP A 902 -24.14 -6.27 1.44
CA ASP A 902 -24.93 -7.38 1.96
C ASP A 902 -24.39 -8.73 1.44
N ILE A 903 -24.06 -8.83 0.14
CA ILE A 903 -23.38 -10.00 -0.45
C ILE A 903 -22.10 -10.35 0.34
N VAL A 904 -21.21 -9.38 0.58
CA VAL A 904 -19.93 -9.64 1.27
C VAL A 904 -20.15 -10.07 2.72
N ASN A 905 -21.04 -9.41 3.45
CA ASN A 905 -21.33 -9.73 4.85
C ASN A 905 -21.94 -11.13 5.03
N GLU A 906 -22.61 -11.68 4.01
CA GLU A 906 -23.25 -13.00 4.07
C GLU A 906 -22.29 -14.18 4.08
N THR A 907 -21.04 -13.97 3.67
CA THR A 907 -20.00 -15.00 3.77
C THR A 907 -19.79 -15.48 5.22
N GLY A 908 -20.10 -14.61 6.20
CA GLY A 908 -19.87 -14.82 7.64
C GLY A 908 -18.41 -14.67 8.06
N TYR A 909 -17.50 -14.46 7.10
CA TYR A 909 -16.12 -14.05 7.34
C TYR A 909 -16.07 -12.52 7.48
N GLY A 910 -14.95 -12.03 8.00
CA GLY A 910 -14.76 -10.60 8.23
C GLY A 910 -13.30 -10.26 8.48
N LEU A 911 -12.39 -10.77 7.66
CA LEU A 911 -10.95 -10.49 7.78
C LEU A 911 -10.61 -9.18 7.07
N THR A 912 -10.59 -9.19 5.73
CA THR A 912 -10.34 -7.98 4.93
C THR A 912 -11.45 -7.70 3.93
N SER A 913 -11.63 -6.43 3.59
CA SER A 913 -12.42 -6.07 2.41
C SER A 913 -12.04 -4.70 1.85
N GLY A 914 -12.14 -4.58 0.53
CA GLY A 914 -11.79 -3.38 -0.23
C GLY A 914 -13.01 -2.68 -0.83
N LEU A 915 -12.91 -1.35 -0.97
CA LEU A 915 -13.79 -0.54 -1.80
C LEU A 915 -12.96 0.26 -2.81
N GLU A 916 -13.31 0.13 -4.09
CA GLU A 916 -12.85 1.00 -5.16
C GLU A 916 -13.97 2.00 -5.47
N SER A 917 -13.82 3.24 -5.01
CA SER A 917 -14.75 4.35 -5.24
C SER A 917 -14.10 5.70 -4.92
N LEU A 918 -14.30 6.68 -5.79
CA LEU A 918 -13.90 8.07 -5.55
C LEU A 918 -14.98 8.90 -4.83
N ASP A 919 -16.17 8.35 -4.58
CA ASP A 919 -17.26 9.05 -3.89
C ASP A 919 -17.16 8.88 -2.38
N ALA A 920 -16.85 9.97 -1.67
CA ALA A 920 -16.76 9.99 -0.22
C ALA A 920 -18.06 9.54 0.49
N ARG A 921 -19.22 9.66 -0.16
CA ARG A 921 -20.51 9.19 0.39
C ARG A 921 -20.59 7.67 0.37
N GLU A 922 -20.11 7.03 -0.69
CA GLU A 922 -19.99 5.56 -0.78
C GLU A 922 -18.97 5.03 0.21
N GLN A 923 -17.81 5.69 0.32
CA GLN A 923 -16.78 5.34 1.30
C GLN A 923 -17.31 5.40 2.73
N LYS A 924 -18.17 6.39 3.05
CA LYS A 924 -18.82 6.48 4.35
C LYS A 924 -19.76 5.30 4.61
N ILE A 925 -20.64 4.97 3.66
CA ILE A 925 -21.59 3.84 3.78
C ILE A 925 -20.82 2.53 3.98
N PHE A 926 -19.76 2.31 3.20
CA PHE A 926 -18.89 1.14 3.32
C PHE A 926 -18.27 1.03 4.70
N LYS A 927 -17.64 2.10 5.21
CA LYS A 927 -17.06 2.14 6.56
C LYS A 927 -18.08 1.89 7.65
N GLU A 928 -19.33 2.30 7.49
CA GLU A 928 -20.36 2.15 8.52
C GLU A 928 -21.04 0.78 8.52
N ARG A 929 -21.21 0.15 7.36
CA ARG A 929 -22.02 -1.08 7.22
C ARG A 929 -21.24 -2.37 7.00
N LEU A 930 -20.05 -2.29 6.43
CA LEU A 930 -19.27 -3.49 6.11
C LEU A 930 -18.59 -4.07 7.36
N ARG A 931 -18.72 -5.37 7.57
CA ARG A 931 -18.19 -6.07 8.74
C ARG A 931 -16.92 -6.83 8.39
N ALA A 932 -15.78 -6.14 8.46
CA ALA A 932 -14.46 -6.76 8.41
C ALA A 932 -13.49 -6.05 9.34
N GLY A 933 -12.48 -6.77 9.84
CA GLY A 933 -11.49 -6.22 10.75
C GLY A 933 -10.55 -5.23 10.06
N ASN A 934 -10.22 -5.44 8.79
CA ASN A 934 -9.38 -4.54 7.99
C ASN A 934 -10.16 -4.06 6.75
N LEU A 935 -10.39 -2.76 6.67
CA LEU A 935 -11.04 -2.09 5.54
C LEU A 935 -10.00 -1.35 4.70
N TYR A 936 -10.10 -1.47 3.39
CA TYR A 936 -9.19 -0.83 2.44
C TYR A 936 -9.98 -0.02 1.42
N ILE A 937 -9.54 1.20 1.11
CA ILE A 937 -10.21 2.10 0.16
C ILE A 937 -9.20 2.56 -0.91
N ASN A 938 -9.54 2.33 -2.18
CA ASN A 938 -8.76 2.66 -3.37
C ASN A 938 -7.33 2.10 -3.38
N ARG A 939 -7.15 0.92 -2.77
CA ARG A 939 -5.86 0.23 -2.64
C ARG A 939 -6.07 -1.28 -2.54
N MET A 940 -4.99 -2.04 -2.71
CA MET A 940 -4.99 -3.48 -2.45
C MET A 940 -5.40 -3.81 -1.01
N THR A 941 -6.03 -4.98 -0.82
CA THR A 941 -6.52 -5.48 0.48
C THR A 941 -5.50 -6.32 1.26
N THR A 942 -4.32 -6.53 0.66
CA THR A 942 -3.21 -7.31 1.24
C THR A 942 -2.05 -6.41 1.62
N GLY A 943 -1.05 -6.97 2.31
CA GLY A 943 0.17 -6.24 2.70
C GLY A 943 -0.08 -5.29 3.86
N ALA A 944 -0.77 -5.76 4.89
CA ALA A 944 -0.90 -5.06 6.16
C ALA A 944 0.49 -4.86 6.78
N ILE A 945 0.75 -3.66 7.31
CA ILE A 945 2.01 -3.27 7.93
C ILE A 945 1.75 -3.00 9.41
N VAL A 946 2.63 -3.49 10.28
CA VAL A 946 2.56 -3.29 11.74
C VAL A 946 2.34 -1.80 12.07
N ILE A 947 1.49 -1.53 13.05
CA ILE A 947 0.94 -0.22 13.46
C ILE A 947 0.15 0.58 12.42
N ARG A 948 0.41 0.41 11.12
CA ARG A 948 -0.37 1.07 10.08
C ARG A 948 -1.73 0.39 9.92
N GLN A 949 -1.73 -0.92 9.73
CA GLN A 949 -2.96 -1.71 9.61
C GLN A 949 -2.91 -2.95 10.51
N PRO A 950 -2.99 -2.81 11.85
CA PRO A 950 -3.09 -3.95 12.75
C PRO A 950 -4.07 -5.02 12.22
N PHE A 951 -3.60 -6.26 12.16
CA PHE A 951 -4.24 -7.29 11.36
C PHE A 951 -5.03 -8.27 12.23
N GLY A 952 -6.23 -8.62 11.77
CA GLY A 952 -7.12 -9.54 12.46
C GLY A 952 -8.58 -9.31 12.09
N GLY A 953 -9.39 -10.36 12.13
CA GLY A 953 -10.77 -10.34 11.62
C GLY A 953 -11.85 -10.31 12.70
N MET A 954 -13.08 -10.46 12.23
CA MET A 954 -14.29 -10.68 13.03
C MET A 954 -15.11 -11.83 12.44
N GLY A 955 -16.15 -12.28 13.13
CA GLY A 955 -16.94 -13.42 12.69
C GLY A 955 -16.09 -14.69 12.62
N LYS A 956 -16.17 -15.43 11.52
CA LYS A 956 -15.40 -16.68 11.33
C LYS A 956 -13.89 -16.50 11.20
N SER A 957 -13.41 -15.27 11.01
CA SER A 957 -12.00 -14.96 10.77
C SER A 957 -11.17 -14.73 12.05
N ALA A 958 -11.80 -14.84 13.23
CA ALA A 958 -11.11 -14.79 14.50
C ALA A 958 -11.80 -15.67 15.54
N ILE A 959 -11.02 -16.46 16.28
CA ILE A 959 -11.47 -17.18 17.47
C ILE A 959 -10.62 -16.72 18.66
N GLY A 960 -11.27 -16.26 19.72
CA GLY A 960 -10.63 -15.60 20.86
C GLY A 960 -11.01 -14.13 21.00
N SER A 961 -10.14 -13.32 21.60
CA SER A 961 -10.47 -11.93 21.93
C SER A 961 -10.69 -11.03 20.70
N GLY A 962 -10.07 -11.37 19.56
CA GLY A 962 -10.12 -10.56 18.34
C GLY A 962 -9.23 -9.32 18.36
N LYS A 963 -8.32 -9.20 19.34
CA LYS A 963 -7.28 -8.15 19.36
C LYS A 963 -6.29 -8.40 18.22
N LYS A 964 -5.89 -7.34 17.51
CA LYS A 964 -5.19 -7.43 16.23
C LYS A 964 -3.68 -7.50 16.36
N ALA A 965 -3.05 -8.45 15.65
CA ALA A 965 -1.59 -8.54 15.55
C ALA A 965 -0.98 -7.23 15.03
N GLY A 966 0.17 -6.85 15.55
CA GLY A 966 0.82 -5.57 15.20
C GLY A 966 0.10 -4.32 15.73
N GLY A 967 -0.91 -4.47 16.60
CA GLY A 967 -1.57 -3.38 17.33
C GLY A 967 -1.19 -3.34 18.81
N PHE A 968 -1.40 -2.20 19.47
CA PHE A 968 -0.99 -1.98 20.87
C PHE A 968 -1.65 -2.95 21.86
N ASN A 969 -2.87 -3.42 21.60
CA ASN A 969 -3.59 -4.26 22.55
C ASN A 969 -3.27 -5.76 22.40
N TYR A 970 -2.66 -6.20 21.29
CA TYR A 970 -2.40 -7.62 21.01
C TYR A 970 -1.68 -8.32 22.16
N ILE A 971 -0.65 -7.66 22.68
CA ILE A 971 0.27 -8.20 23.68
C ILE A 971 -0.42 -8.49 25.02
N SER A 972 -1.49 -7.75 25.34
CA SER A 972 -2.23 -7.91 26.60
C SER A 972 -2.87 -9.29 26.74
N GLN A 973 -3.09 -10.01 25.64
CA GLN A 973 -3.63 -11.38 25.64
C GLN A 973 -2.67 -12.37 26.30
N PHE A 974 -1.37 -12.08 26.31
CA PHE A 974 -0.32 -13.00 26.77
C PHE A 974 0.26 -12.57 28.11
N MET A 975 -0.44 -11.66 28.80
CA MET A 975 -0.05 -11.11 30.10
C MET A 975 -1.15 -11.31 31.13
N ASN A 976 -0.76 -11.43 32.38
CA ASN A 976 -1.61 -11.26 33.55
C ASN A 976 -1.48 -9.81 34.02
N LEU A 977 -2.54 -9.04 33.80
CA LEU A 977 -2.60 -7.65 34.22
C LEU A 977 -3.15 -7.55 35.64
N ARG A 978 -2.61 -6.61 36.42
CA ARG A 978 -3.07 -6.28 37.76
C ARG A 978 -3.09 -4.77 37.94
N PHE A 979 -3.96 -4.30 38.83
CA PHE A 979 -3.99 -2.91 39.25
C PHE A 979 -3.42 -2.79 40.66
N GLU A 980 -2.44 -1.92 40.82
CA GLU A 980 -1.91 -1.52 42.12
C GLU A 980 -2.19 -0.03 42.33
N ASP A 981 -3.06 0.28 43.30
CA ASP A 981 -3.27 1.66 43.75
C ASP A 981 -1.98 2.17 44.39
N LYS A 982 -1.14 2.82 43.58
CA LYS A 982 0.02 3.58 44.05
C LYS A 982 -0.53 4.78 44.81
N SER A 983 -0.93 4.54 46.07
CA SER A 983 -1.50 5.54 46.96
C SER A 983 -0.75 6.86 46.77
N SER A 984 -1.47 7.95 46.47
CA SER A 984 -0.84 9.23 46.20
C SER A 984 0.25 9.52 47.23
N THR A 985 1.41 9.97 46.79
CA THR A 985 2.48 10.43 47.69
C THR A 985 2.07 11.69 48.47
N ASN A 986 0.87 12.23 48.21
CA ASN A 986 0.29 13.36 48.90
C ASN A 986 -0.06 13.00 50.35
N LEU A 987 0.66 13.65 51.28
CA LEU A 987 0.50 13.52 52.72
C LEU A 987 -0.95 13.79 53.20
N TYR A 988 -1.74 14.57 52.45
CA TYR A 988 -3.13 14.90 52.76
C TYR A 988 -4.08 13.72 52.50
N ALA A 989 -3.91 12.99 51.40
CA ALA A 989 -4.73 11.81 51.10
C ALA A 989 -4.51 10.69 52.12
N LYS A 990 -3.27 10.51 52.61
CA LYS A 990 -2.96 9.57 53.70
C LYS A 990 -3.62 9.95 55.03
N LYS A 991 -3.87 11.23 55.29
CA LYS A 991 -4.59 11.72 56.49
C LYS A 991 -6.11 11.55 56.38
N LEU A 992 -6.66 11.53 55.16
CA LEU A 992 -8.09 11.34 54.91
C LEU A 992 -8.50 9.86 54.89
N LYS A 993 -7.57 8.95 54.60
CA LYS A 993 -7.81 7.49 54.50
C LYS A 993 -8.52 6.88 55.72
N PRO A 994 -8.20 7.22 56.99
CA PRO A 994 -8.91 6.70 58.16
C PRO A 994 -10.31 7.27 58.38
N LEU A 995 -10.69 8.35 57.67
CA LEU A 995 -12.02 8.98 57.77
C LEU A 995 -13.04 8.34 56.80
N LEU A 996 -12.61 7.41 55.94
CA LEU A 996 -13.45 6.66 55.00
C LEU A 996 -13.86 5.28 55.55
N ASP A 997 -13.38 4.91 56.75
CA ASP A 997 -13.60 3.60 57.40
C ASP A 997 -14.89 3.58 58.27
N GLU A 998 -15.98 4.24 57.87
CA GLU A 998 -17.26 4.15 58.58
C GLU A 998 -18.28 3.20 57.88
N GLU A 999 -18.43 2.02 58.49
CA GLU A 999 -19.56 1.06 58.60
C GLU A 999 -20.50 0.71 57.41
N ASP A 1000 -20.55 1.44 56.29
CA ASP A 1000 -21.44 1.14 55.15
C ASP A 1000 -20.68 0.63 53.90
N LYS A 1001 -20.59 -0.71 53.77
CA LYS A 1001 -19.93 -1.40 52.64
C LYS A 1001 -20.54 -1.04 51.28
N VAL A 1002 -21.83 -0.73 51.23
CA VAL A 1002 -22.53 -0.37 49.99
C VAL A 1002 -22.13 1.05 49.59
N ALA A 1003 -22.11 1.99 50.54
CA ALA A 1003 -21.67 3.36 50.28
C ALA A 1003 -20.24 3.43 49.73
N HIS A 1004 -19.31 2.67 50.32
CA HIS A 1004 -17.94 2.57 49.80
C HIS A 1004 -17.89 2.01 48.37
N SER A 1005 -18.66 0.95 48.09
CA SER A 1005 -18.74 0.35 46.76
C SER A 1005 -19.30 1.34 45.73
N LEU A 1006 -20.31 2.12 46.09
CA LEU A 1006 -20.90 3.16 45.24
C LEU A 1006 -19.90 4.29 44.96
N GLU A 1007 -19.16 4.76 45.97
CA GLU A 1007 -18.13 5.79 45.78
C GLU A 1007 -17.03 5.31 44.82
N LYS A 1008 -16.54 4.08 45.02
CA LYS A 1008 -15.54 3.47 44.15
C LYS A 1008 -16.06 3.30 42.71
N THR A 1009 -17.30 2.83 42.56
CA THR A 1009 -17.98 2.72 41.26
C THR A 1009 -18.08 4.07 40.55
N LEU A 1010 -18.40 5.16 41.27
CA LEU A 1010 -18.49 6.50 40.71
C LEU A 1010 -17.12 6.99 40.20
N ARG A 1011 -16.04 6.73 40.95
CA ARG A 1011 -14.66 7.06 40.52
C ARG A 1011 -14.26 6.28 39.26
N LEU A 1012 -14.53 4.97 39.23
CA LEU A 1012 -14.25 4.13 38.06
C LEU A 1012 -15.07 4.56 36.84
N THR A 1013 -16.35 4.86 37.01
CA THR A 1013 -17.20 5.39 35.92
C THR A 1013 -16.65 6.69 35.36
N ALA A 1014 -16.09 7.58 36.21
CA ALA A 1014 -15.43 8.80 35.74
C ALA A 1014 -14.15 8.51 34.93
N ASP A 1015 -13.32 7.58 35.39
CA ASP A 1015 -12.13 7.12 34.64
C ASP A 1015 -12.52 6.44 33.32
N PHE A 1016 -13.55 5.60 33.31
CA PHE A 1016 -14.09 4.99 32.09
C PHE A 1016 -14.59 6.07 31.12
N SER A 1017 -15.24 7.11 31.62
CA SER A 1017 -15.72 8.23 30.81
C SER A 1017 -14.56 8.97 30.15
N HIS A 1018 -13.48 9.19 30.91
CA HIS A 1018 -12.25 9.78 30.40
C HIS A 1018 -11.66 8.94 29.26
N TRP A 1019 -11.43 7.63 29.47
CA TRP A 1019 -10.84 6.76 28.46
C TRP A 1019 -11.74 6.51 27.26
N LEU A 1020 -13.05 6.47 27.45
CA LEU A 1020 -14.02 6.40 26.37
C LEU A 1020 -13.89 7.63 25.46
N ALA A 1021 -13.85 8.84 26.05
CA ALA A 1021 -13.71 10.08 25.30
C ALA A 1021 -12.33 10.25 24.65
N GLU A 1022 -11.26 9.89 25.35
CA GLU A 1022 -9.88 10.16 24.92
C GLU A 1022 -9.26 9.07 24.05
N HIS A 1023 -9.76 7.83 24.12
CA HIS A 1023 -9.19 6.69 23.40
C HIS A 1023 -10.21 5.98 22.51
N PHE A 1024 -11.29 5.42 23.06
CA PHE A 1024 -12.16 4.51 22.31
C PHE A 1024 -13.08 5.23 21.31
N ASN A 1025 -13.52 6.46 21.60
CA ASN A 1025 -14.34 7.28 20.68
C ASN A 1025 -13.52 8.08 19.66
N LYS A 1026 -12.18 7.99 19.69
CA LYS A 1026 -11.29 8.67 18.74
C LYS A 1026 -10.76 7.69 17.69
N GLU A 1027 -10.58 8.20 16.48
CA GLU A 1027 -9.83 7.53 15.43
C GLU A 1027 -8.34 7.87 15.58
N HIS A 1028 -7.46 6.87 15.45
CA HIS A 1028 -6.02 7.01 15.65
C HIS A 1028 -5.25 6.69 14.38
N ASP A 1029 -4.44 7.63 13.89
CA ASP A 1029 -3.42 7.35 12.86
C ASP A 1029 -2.04 7.56 13.46
N TYR A 1030 -1.39 6.46 13.87
CA TYR A 1030 -0.05 6.52 14.45
C TYR A 1030 1.05 6.67 13.40
N SER A 1031 0.73 6.47 12.13
CA SER A 1031 1.73 6.35 11.05
C SER A 1031 1.91 7.64 10.26
N ASN A 1032 0.83 8.41 10.07
CA ASN A 1032 0.81 9.68 9.35
C ASN A 1032 1.51 9.61 7.98
N ILE A 1033 1.14 8.60 7.18
CA ILE A 1033 1.74 8.39 5.86
C ILE A 1033 1.18 9.40 4.85
N ARG A 1034 2.08 10.02 4.07
CA ARG A 1034 1.67 10.93 3.00
C ARG A 1034 0.82 10.18 1.97
N GLY A 1035 -0.39 10.67 1.72
CA GLY A 1035 -1.30 10.11 0.72
C GLY A 1035 -2.10 8.89 1.16
N GLU A 1036 -1.88 8.40 2.38
CA GLU A 1036 -2.53 7.22 2.92
C GLU A 1036 -2.89 7.44 4.39
N SER A 1037 -4.19 7.44 4.72
CA SER A 1037 -4.61 7.44 6.13
C SER A 1037 -4.77 6.02 6.62
N ASN A 1038 -4.26 5.75 7.82
CA ASN A 1038 -4.19 4.45 8.46
C ASN A 1038 -4.83 4.51 9.83
N VAL A 1039 -6.16 4.50 9.82
CA VAL A 1039 -6.98 4.73 10.99
C VAL A 1039 -7.20 3.43 11.75
N ILE A 1040 -6.96 3.46 13.04
CA ILE A 1040 -7.40 2.45 14.00
C ILE A 1040 -8.55 3.05 14.80
N ARG A 1041 -9.66 2.34 14.85
CA ARG A 1041 -10.84 2.72 15.64
C ARG A 1041 -11.41 1.54 16.39
N TYR A 1042 -12.31 1.84 17.32
CA TYR A 1042 -12.95 0.85 18.19
C TYR A 1042 -14.47 0.90 17.97
N ILE A 1043 -15.04 -0.23 17.59
CA ILE A 1043 -16.48 -0.39 17.37
C ILE A 1043 -17.09 -0.96 18.65
N GLY A 1044 -17.99 -0.21 19.28
CA GLY A 1044 -18.73 -0.70 20.44
C GLY A 1044 -19.57 -1.92 20.06
N VAL A 1045 -19.53 -2.95 20.89
CA VAL A 1045 -20.36 -4.15 20.68
C VAL A 1045 -21.83 -3.84 20.94
N LYS A 1046 -22.73 -4.62 20.36
CA LYS A 1046 -24.18 -4.36 20.46
C LYS A 1046 -24.83 -4.97 21.69
N SER A 1047 -24.26 -6.06 22.21
CA SER A 1047 -24.79 -6.75 23.38
C SER A 1047 -23.70 -7.47 24.14
N VAL A 1048 -23.77 -7.39 25.47
CA VAL A 1048 -22.83 -8.04 26.39
C VAL A 1048 -23.60 -8.81 27.45
N LEU A 1049 -23.23 -10.08 27.64
CA LEU A 1049 -23.62 -10.85 28.80
C LEU A 1049 -22.58 -10.67 29.90
N LEU A 1050 -23.01 -10.10 31.02
CA LEU A 1050 -22.25 -10.03 32.27
C LEU A 1050 -22.75 -11.14 33.19
N ARG A 1051 -21.92 -12.14 33.44
CA ARG A 1051 -22.22 -13.20 34.40
C ARG A 1051 -21.47 -12.91 35.69
N PHE A 1052 -22.21 -12.74 36.78
CA PHE A 1052 -21.66 -12.51 38.11
C PHE A 1052 -21.88 -13.74 39.00
N GLU A 1053 -20.85 -14.13 39.74
CA GLU A 1053 -20.86 -15.26 40.67
C GLU A 1053 -20.84 -14.77 42.15
N GLU A 1054 -20.92 -15.70 43.10
CA GLU A 1054 -21.09 -15.38 44.53
C GLU A 1054 -19.87 -14.66 45.14
N GLU A 1055 -18.70 -14.89 44.57
CA GLU A 1055 -17.42 -14.35 45.02
C GLU A 1055 -17.10 -12.97 44.43
N ASP A 1056 -17.89 -12.49 43.47
CA ASP A 1056 -17.64 -11.24 42.79
C ASP A 1056 -17.94 -10.02 43.68
N ILE A 1057 -17.21 -8.92 43.44
CA ILE A 1057 -17.28 -7.74 44.30
C ILE A 1057 -18.28 -6.73 43.74
N LEU A 1058 -19.15 -6.18 44.61
CA LEU A 1058 -20.24 -5.29 44.20
C LEU A 1058 -19.80 -4.10 43.33
N TYR A 1059 -18.70 -3.41 43.66
CA TYR A 1059 -18.26 -2.26 42.85
C TYR A 1059 -17.78 -2.68 41.45
N GLU A 1060 -17.21 -3.87 41.29
CA GLU A 1060 -16.77 -4.40 39.99
C GLU A 1060 -17.98 -4.74 39.14
N MET A 1061 -18.98 -5.40 39.73
CA MET A 1061 -20.24 -5.69 39.06
C MET A 1061 -20.92 -4.41 38.56
N LEU A 1062 -21.05 -3.39 39.44
CA LEU A 1062 -21.67 -2.12 39.10
C LEU A 1062 -20.86 -1.35 38.05
N ALA A 1063 -19.52 -1.35 38.16
CA ALA A 1063 -18.64 -0.70 37.19
C ALA A 1063 -18.69 -1.40 35.82
N SER A 1064 -18.74 -2.74 35.75
CA SER A 1064 -18.92 -3.47 34.50
C SER A 1064 -20.27 -3.19 33.86
N ILE A 1065 -21.37 -3.14 34.63
CA ILE A 1065 -22.68 -2.70 34.11
C ILE A 1065 -22.57 -1.29 33.53
N ALA A 1066 -21.97 -0.36 34.29
CA ALA A 1066 -21.78 1.02 33.85
C ALA A 1066 -20.95 1.11 32.56
N ALA A 1067 -19.85 0.36 32.46
CA ALA A 1067 -19.01 0.30 31.28
C ALA A 1067 -19.79 -0.13 30.03
N VAL A 1068 -20.57 -1.21 30.12
CA VAL A 1068 -21.39 -1.70 29.00
C VAL A 1068 -22.45 -0.66 28.60
N LYS A 1069 -23.11 -0.01 29.57
CA LYS A 1069 -24.07 1.06 29.29
C LYS A 1069 -23.42 2.27 28.62
N MET A 1070 -22.21 2.66 29.05
CA MET A 1070 -21.47 3.78 28.47
C MET A 1070 -21.03 3.52 27.02
N VAL A 1071 -20.77 2.26 26.67
CA VAL A 1071 -20.51 1.83 25.29
C VAL A 1071 -21.79 1.91 24.42
N GLY A 1072 -22.97 1.96 25.04
CA GLY A 1072 -24.26 1.94 24.35
C GLY A 1072 -24.72 0.53 23.96
N ALA A 1073 -24.15 -0.50 24.59
CA ALA A 1073 -24.49 -1.89 24.35
C ALA A 1073 -25.68 -2.32 25.23
N ARG A 1074 -26.49 -3.26 24.73
CA ARG A 1074 -27.51 -3.92 25.54
C ARG A 1074 -26.83 -4.80 26.60
N VAL A 1075 -27.21 -4.62 27.87
CA VAL A 1075 -26.69 -5.42 28.97
C VAL A 1075 -27.60 -6.61 29.22
N TYR A 1076 -27.02 -7.80 29.30
CA TYR A 1076 -27.65 -8.99 29.85
C TYR A 1076 -26.94 -9.36 31.14
N VAL A 1077 -27.57 -9.08 32.28
CA VAL A 1077 -27.03 -9.49 33.60
C VAL A 1077 -27.56 -10.87 33.95
N SER A 1078 -26.65 -11.82 34.12
CA SER A 1078 -26.94 -13.17 34.61
C SER A 1078 -26.34 -13.36 36.00
N ILE A 1079 -27.13 -13.93 36.91
CA ILE A 1079 -26.69 -14.34 38.25
C ILE A 1079 -27.14 -15.78 38.54
N PRO A 1080 -26.51 -16.50 39.50
CA PRO A 1080 -26.94 -17.83 39.93
C PRO A 1080 -28.44 -17.92 40.22
N HIS A 1081 -29.03 -19.09 39.98
CA HIS A 1081 -30.46 -19.31 40.21
C HIS A 1081 -30.90 -19.07 41.67
N ASN A 1082 -29.99 -19.21 42.63
CA ASN A 1082 -30.26 -19.03 44.05
C ASN A 1082 -29.15 -18.20 44.74
N PRO A 1083 -29.11 -16.88 44.50
CA PRO A 1083 -28.02 -16.02 44.98
C PRO A 1083 -28.03 -15.92 46.52
N GLN A 1084 -26.85 -16.01 47.14
CA GLN A 1084 -26.68 -15.94 48.60
C GLN A 1084 -25.92 -14.69 49.05
N SER A 1085 -25.02 -14.17 48.22
CA SER A 1085 -24.19 -13.01 48.57
C SER A 1085 -24.98 -11.70 48.61
N GLU A 1086 -24.60 -10.83 49.55
CA GLU A 1086 -25.19 -9.49 49.70
C GLU A 1086 -25.09 -8.66 48.41
N ALA A 1087 -24.00 -8.82 47.65
CA ALA A 1087 -23.78 -8.12 46.38
C ALA A 1087 -24.80 -8.51 45.30
N LEU A 1088 -25.04 -9.80 45.09
CA LEU A 1088 -26.00 -10.29 44.10
C LEU A 1088 -27.44 -9.97 44.50
N LEU A 1089 -27.78 -10.10 45.79
CA LEU A 1089 -29.09 -9.71 46.31
C LEU A 1089 -29.34 -8.21 46.13
N TYR A 1090 -28.33 -7.37 46.35
CA TYR A 1090 -28.40 -5.94 46.08
C TYR A 1090 -28.64 -5.65 44.60
N LEU A 1091 -27.94 -6.30 43.67
CA LEU A 1091 -28.19 -6.16 42.23
C LEU A 1091 -29.62 -6.57 41.85
N GLN A 1092 -30.11 -7.68 42.41
CA GLN A 1092 -31.47 -8.17 42.16
C GLN A 1092 -32.53 -7.17 42.65
N GLU A 1093 -32.31 -6.55 43.81
CA GLU A 1093 -33.18 -5.50 44.36
C GLU A 1093 -33.15 -4.23 43.50
N LYS A 1094 -31.96 -3.81 43.05
CA LYS A 1094 -31.75 -2.53 42.33
C LYS A 1094 -31.82 -2.64 40.81
N LYS A 1095 -32.14 -3.81 40.23
CA LYS A 1095 -32.16 -4.03 38.78
C LYS A 1095 -32.98 -2.99 38.00
N SER A 1096 -34.12 -2.53 38.52
CA SER A 1096 -34.98 -1.54 37.85
C SER A 1096 -34.37 -0.13 37.81
N PHE A 1097 -33.36 0.13 38.65
CA PHE A 1097 -32.58 1.37 38.63
C PHE A 1097 -31.34 1.24 37.74
N LEU A 1098 -30.70 0.07 37.75
CA LEU A 1098 -29.44 -0.18 37.02
C LEU A 1098 -29.65 -0.47 35.53
N LEU A 1099 -30.81 -1.00 35.15
CA LEU A 1099 -31.10 -1.50 33.81
C LEU A 1099 -32.26 -0.75 33.16
N GLU A 1100 -32.15 -0.57 31.84
CA GLU A 1100 -33.19 0.04 31.02
C GLU A 1100 -34.15 -1.01 30.43
N ARG A 1101 -35.21 -0.56 29.76
CA ARG A 1101 -36.25 -1.45 29.21
C ARG A 1101 -35.73 -2.48 28.21
N GLU A 1102 -34.64 -2.16 27.53
CA GLU A 1102 -34.01 -3.00 26.52
C GLU A 1102 -32.97 -3.98 27.07
N ASP A 1103 -32.58 -3.83 28.33
CA ASP A 1103 -31.65 -4.70 29.04
C ASP A 1103 -32.38 -5.90 29.68
N SER A 1104 -31.62 -6.93 30.03
CA SER A 1104 -32.14 -8.17 30.61
C SER A 1104 -31.48 -8.48 31.96
N PHE A 1105 -32.25 -9.05 32.89
CA PHE A 1105 -31.76 -9.60 34.15
C PHE A 1105 -32.35 -11.00 34.36
N ALA A 1106 -31.50 -12.01 34.53
CA ALA A 1106 -31.94 -13.39 34.66
C ALA A 1106 -31.24 -14.13 35.81
N LEU A 1107 -31.99 -15.00 36.49
CA LEU A 1107 -31.50 -15.96 37.47
C LEU A 1107 -31.39 -17.31 36.77
N GLU A 1108 -30.18 -17.71 36.40
CA GLU A 1108 -29.95 -18.80 35.45
C GLU A 1108 -29.18 -19.96 36.06
N ASP A 1109 -29.59 -21.17 35.67
CA ASP A 1109 -28.76 -22.36 35.74
C ASP A 1109 -27.82 -22.46 34.52
N ALA A 1110 -26.93 -23.45 34.50
CA ALA A 1110 -25.96 -23.63 33.43
C ALA A 1110 -26.61 -23.80 32.03
N THR A 1111 -27.78 -24.46 31.95
CA THR A 1111 -28.45 -24.72 30.66
C THR A 1111 -29.05 -23.44 30.08
N ALA A 1112 -29.72 -22.65 30.91
CA ALA A 1112 -30.26 -21.35 30.52
C ALA A 1112 -29.14 -20.38 30.13
N LEU A 1113 -28.05 -20.34 30.92
CA LEU A 1113 -26.88 -19.50 30.66
C LEU A 1113 -26.22 -19.82 29.31
N CYS A 1114 -26.00 -21.10 28.99
CA CYS A 1114 -25.43 -21.51 27.70
C CYS A 1114 -26.26 -20.99 26.51
N LYS A 1115 -27.59 -21.01 26.63
CA LYS A 1115 -28.48 -20.49 25.60
C LYS A 1115 -28.42 -18.96 25.50
N ALA A 1116 -28.32 -18.27 26.63
CA ALA A 1116 -28.17 -16.81 26.66
C ALA A 1116 -26.83 -16.35 26.05
N MET A 1117 -25.73 -17.06 26.34
CA MET A 1117 -24.40 -16.78 25.79
C MET A 1117 -24.36 -16.79 24.25
N GLN A 1118 -25.16 -17.65 23.60
CA GLN A 1118 -25.24 -17.72 22.13
C GLN A 1118 -25.99 -16.53 21.49
N SER A 1119 -26.66 -15.71 22.29
CA SER A 1119 -27.51 -14.61 21.82
C SER A 1119 -26.86 -13.21 21.92
N VAL A 1120 -25.64 -13.14 22.44
CA VAL A 1120 -24.89 -11.89 22.66
C VAL A 1120 -23.61 -11.85 21.85
N GLU A 1121 -23.05 -10.66 21.63
CA GLU A 1121 -21.77 -10.50 20.92
C GLU A 1121 -20.55 -10.74 21.80
N ARG A 1122 -20.63 -10.41 23.10
CA ARG A 1122 -19.55 -10.63 24.08
C ARG A 1122 -20.08 -11.22 25.37
N ILE A 1123 -19.23 -12.02 26.02
CA ILE A 1123 -19.49 -12.65 27.30
C ILE A 1123 -18.34 -12.29 28.24
N ARG A 1124 -18.67 -11.80 29.42
CA ARG A 1124 -17.73 -11.38 30.45
C ARG A 1124 -18.11 -12.01 31.78
N PHE A 1125 -17.14 -12.70 32.36
CA PHE A 1125 -17.14 -13.12 33.75
C PHE A 1125 -16.02 -12.39 34.46
N LEU A 1126 -16.16 -12.03 35.73
CA LEU A 1126 -15.06 -11.40 36.48
C LEU A 1126 -14.03 -12.42 36.98
N GLN A 1127 -14.39 -13.70 36.96
CA GLN A 1127 -13.52 -14.84 37.29
C GLN A 1127 -13.78 -16.01 36.34
N PRO A 1128 -12.82 -16.94 36.15
CA PRO A 1128 -13.04 -18.12 35.32
C PRO A 1128 -14.19 -19.00 35.83
N PRO A 1129 -15.15 -19.42 34.97
CA PRO A 1129 -16.20 -20.35 35.35
C PRO A 1129 -15.68 -21.79 35.46
N ASP A 1130 -16.53 -22.69 35.95
CA ASP A 1130 -16.25 -24.13 35.93
C ASP A 1130 -16.04 -24.65 34.50
N VAL A 1131 -15.13 -25.62 34.34
CA VAL A 1131 -14.77 -26.22 33.04
C VAL A 1131 -15.99 -26.79 32.32
N SER A 1132 -16.98 -27.32 33.05
CA SER A 1132 -18.22 -27.85 32.46
C SER A 1132 -19.00 -26.82 31.64
N LEU A 1133 -18.88 -25.52 31.97
CA LEU A 1133 -19.50 -24.46 31.17
C LEU A 1133 -18.79 -24.28 29.83
N TYR A 1134 -17.45 -24.32 29.82
CA TYR A 1134 -16.67 -24.27 28.59
C TYR A 1134 -16.99 -25.47 27.69
N GLU A 1135 -17.06 -26.66 28.26
CA GLU A 1135 -17.46 -27.89 27.55
C GLU A 1135 -18.85 -27.75 26.90
N ALA A 1136 -19.81 -27.17 27.61
CA ALA A 1136 -21.18 -26.99 27.12
C ALA A 1136 -21.29 -26.01 25.94
N VAL A 1137 -20.35 -25.07 25.78
CA VAL A 1137 -20.37 -24.07 24.69
C VAL A 1137 -19.26 -24.24 23.65
N ALA A 1138 -18.37 -25.23 23.81
CA ALA A 1138 -17.21 -25.43 22.95
C ALA A 1138 -17.55 -25.54 21.45
N GLU A 1139 -18.67 -26.20 21.11
CA GLU A 1139 -19.15 -26.35 19.73
C GLU A 1139 -19.44 -25.04 19.00
N HIS A 1140 -19.71 -23.97 19.76
CA HIS A 1140 -20.01 -22.64 19.25
C HIS A 1140 -18.78 -21.72 19.20
N THR A 1141 -17.63 -22.16 19.69
CA THR A 1141 -16.36 -21.42 19.68
C THR A 1141 -16.48 -19.99 20.24
N LEU A 1142 -17.31 -19.81 21.28
CA LEU A 1142 -17.55 -18.51 21.90
C LEU A 1142 -16.34 -18.07 22.71
N TYR A 1143 -15.96 -16.79 22.59
CA TYR A 1143 -14.96 -16.20 23.47
C TYR A 1143 -15.61 -15.73 24.78
N ILE A 1144 -15.14 -16.30 25.89
CA ILE A 1144 -15.53 -15.92 27.25
C ILE A 1144 -14.37 -15.12 27.86
N ALA A 1145 -14.57 -13.82 28.06
CA ALA A 1145 -13.58 -12.99 28.74
C ALA A 1145 -13.65 -13.25 30.26
N THR A 1146 -12.55 -13.75 30.80
CA THR A 1146 -12.44 -14.23 32.20
C THR A 1146 -11.27 -13.61 32.94
N GLU A 1147 -10.58 -12.67 32.30
CA GLU A 1147 -9.49 -11.91 32.93
C GLU A 1147 -10.03 -11.15 34.16
N PRO A 1148 -9.28 -11.03 35.26
CA PRO A 1148 -9.75 -10.28 36.42
C PRO A 1148 -10.17 -8.85 36.08
N PHE A 1149 -11.14 -8.29 36.80
CA PHE A 1149 -11.50 -6.89 36.64
C PHE A 1149 -10.29 -5.99 36.92
N ILE A 1150 -10.00 -5.07 36.00
CA ILE A 1150 -8.90 -4.11 36.16
C ILE A 1150 -9.50 -2.72 36.41
N GLU A 1151 -9.11 -2.10 37.53
CA GLU A 1151 -9.54 -0.76 37.95
C GLU A 1151 -8.92 0.38 37.11
N HIS A 1152 -8.89 0.21 35.79
CA HIS A 1152 -8.36 1.16 34.84
C HIS A 1152 -9.13 1.08 33.52
N GLY A 1153 -9.79 2.17 33.13
CA GLY A 1153 -10.71 2.26 32.00
C GLY A 1153 -10.07 1.92 30.66
N ARG A 1154 -8.77 2.26 30.47
CA ARG A 1154 -8.03 1.84 29.27
C ARG A 1154 -7.97 0.33 29.07
N ILE A 1155 -8.09 -0.46 30.14
CA ILE A 1155 -8.01 -1.92 30.11
C ILE A 1155 -9.40 -2.54 30.11
N GLU A 1156 -10.23 -2.24 31.11
CA GLU A 1156 -11.54 -2.89 31.24
C GLU A 1156 -12.45 -2.61 30.03
N LEU A 1157 -12.44 -1.39 29.50
CA LEU A 1157 -13.26 -1.05 28.32
C LEU A 1157 -12.91 -1.90 27.09
N MET A 1158 -11.68 -2.42 26.95
CA MET A 1158 -11.28 -3.21 25.79
C MET A 1158 -12.15 -4.46 25.57
N HIS A 1159 -12.76 -5.00 26.63
CA HIS A 1159 -13.64 -6.17 26.55
C HIS A 1159 -14.94 -5.89 25.79
N TYR A 1160 -15.31 -4.62 25.64
CA TYR A 1160 -16.59 -4.17 25.07
C TYR A 1160 -16.43 -3.51 23.68
N PHE A 1161 -15.24 -3.57 23.09
CA PHE A 1161 -14.96 -3.04 21.76
C PHE A 1161 -14.40 -4.12 20.81
N ILE A 1162 -14.59 -3.89 19.52
CA ILE A 1162 -13.94 -4.61 18.43
C ILE A 1162 -13.00 -3.64 17.73
N GLU A 1163 -11.75 -4.02 17.54
CA GLU A 1163 -10.78 -3.20 16.82
C GLU A 1163 -11.01 -3.27 15.31
N GLN A 1164 -10.91 -2.14 14.63
CA GLN A 1164 -10.97 -2.07 13.18
C GLN A 1164 -9.86 -1.16 12.64
N SER A 1165 -9.19 -1.64 11.60
CA SER A 1165 -8.21 -0.86 10.84
C SER A 1165 -8.82 -0.43 9.52
N ILE A 1166 -8.65 0.84 9.16
CA ILE A 1166 -9.14 1.41 7.91
C ILE A 1166 -7.97 2.10 7.23
N SER A 1167 -7.61 1.61 6.06
CA SER A 1167 -6.57 2.22 5.23
C SER A 1167 -7.17 2.80 3.96
N ASP A 1168 -7.00 4.11 3.77
CA ASP A 1168 -7.59 4.88 2.68
C ASP A 1168 -6.49 5.61 1.91
N SER A 1169 -6.24 5.15 0.67
CA SER A 1169 -5.35 5.82 -0.28
C SER A 1169 -6.07 7.01 -0.89
N TYR A 1170 -6.06 8.13 -0.16
CA TYR A 1170 -6.80 9.34 -0.53
C TYR A 1170 -6.10 10.18 -1.61
N HIS A 1171 -4.81 9.95 -1.86
CA HIS A 1171 -4.10 10.71 -2.89
C HIS A 1171 -4.60 10.37 -4.30
N ARG A 1172 -4.55 11.37 -5.20
CA ARG A 1172 -4.81 11.18 -6.64
C ARG A 1172 -3.55 11.53 -7.42
N TYR A 1173 -2.81 10.50 -7.85
CA TYR A 1173 -1.51 10.65 -8.52
C TYR A 1173 -0.49 11.50 -7.71
N GLY A 1174 -0.43 11.28 -6.39
CA GLY A 1174 0.44 11.99 -5.45
C GLY A 1174 -0.19 13.26 -4.87
N ASN A 1175 -1.17 13.85 -5.55
CA ASN A 1175 -1.89 15.02 -5.06
C ASN A 1175 -2.78 14.65 -3.86
N LEU A 1176 -2.70 15.43 -2.77
CA LEU A 1176 -3.42 15.17 -1.52
C LEU A 1176 -4.84 15.75 -1.45
N GLY A 1177 -5.29 16.47 -2.48
CA GLY A 1177 -6.58 17.16 -2.50
C GLY A 1177 -6.75 18.12 -1.31
N LEU A 1178 -7.96 18.16 -0.74
CA LEU A 1178 -8.27 18.99 0.44
C LEU A 1178 -7.39 18.72 1.65
N ARG A 1179 -6.97 17.47 1.85
CA ARG A 1179 -6.17 17.10 3.04
C ARG A 1179 -4.82 17.82 3.05
N GLY A 1180 -4.25 18.09 1.88
CA GLY A 1180 -2.99 18.83 1.76
C GLY A 1180 -3.05 20.30 2.17
N LEU A 1181 -4.23 20.94 2.20
CA LEU A 1181 -4.39 22.31 2.71
C LEU A 1181 -4.50 22.33 4.23
N VAL A 1182 -5.26 21.38 4.79
CA VAL A 1182 -5.45 21.24 6.24
C VAL A 1182 -4.11 20.96 6.93
N GLU A 1183 -3.26 20.11 6.35
CA GLU A 1183 -1.92 19.83 6.87
C GLU A 1183 -0.99 21.05 6.90
N LYS A 1184 -1.20 22.03 6.02
CA LYS A 1184 -0.43 23.30 6.00
C LYS A 1184 -0.94 24.35 6.98
N GLY A 1185 -2.03 24.08 7.71
CA GLY A 1185 -2.69 25.07 8.56
C GLY A 1185 -3.40 26.18 7.77
N GLU A 1186 -3.68 25.95 6.48
CA GLU A 1186 -4.38 26.87 5.59
C GLU A 1186 -5.87 26.49 5.54
N ASN A 1187 -6.64 26.91 6.56
CA ASN A 1187 -8.11 26.82 6.59
C ASN A 1187 -8.73 28.16 6.99
#